data_AF-A0A2H5XBI5-F1
#
_entry.id   AF-A0A2H5XBI5-F1
#
_cell.length_a   1.000
_cell.length_b   1.000
_cell.length_c   1.000
_cell.angle_alpha   90.00
_cell.angle_beta   90.00
_cell.angle_gamma   90.00
#
_symmetry.space_group_name_H-M   'P 1'
#
loop_
_entity.id
_entity.type
_entity.pdbx_description
1 polymer ?
#
loop_
_entity_poly.entity_id
_entity_poly.type
_entity_poly.pdbx_seq_one_letter_code
_entity_poly.pdbx_strand_id
1 'polypeptide(L)'
;MAATKTLTIALLGNPNTGKSTLFNALTGLRQHVGNWPGKTVEKAEGFARLRDGQTVRIVDLPGTYALHAESPEERIACEFLLSDEVDAVIVVVDATNLARNLYLVLQALELTDKIVVALNLMDEAAAKGVNIHLQRLRDMLGVPVVPTVAVRGEGVAEALEAAVAVAEGRLPVRPVKTRYPLLVENCLQKVTPLLEQVVDGRWRTASRWLALRLLEGDELALAWLSQRDGVVEQVLNECRRDAEGFGTSLDLEIARTLHERATAIASAVTEQTPRPSLQLRFGRWVVVVPRFDWTEWLDNLLTHRWLGLPLTLALFGLIFWLTAIGANKPSAWLEGGVSWLVAQARHWANAVGLSWWLKGVLVDGVLLGVGSVFAVMFPPMLIFYLLYAVLEDFGLVPRIAFNLDKVMQKVGSQGKHCLSCMVSYGCNIPGVLATRVIEDPRVRLIAILTAALNPCNGRWGNLLPLSLLLFGKWAPLVLVALIAISFTAVLFGSWLLSHTVLKGTTTLFVLELPPYRKPSLRKLLVNTVWERAVQTQYRALLIAAPFCALIWLLSNLPVGAPFERTVTGNLVATLDVAGKPLGLDGSMLTACLFALPAKEIALASLAITYGLQRTLDEPAAVLDFLRAHWSPLAAFTFLVFYALYLPCAYTFVVQAKEAGHWKWAVFAGAFQLSVAVLFTAAVHWSGVALIAAFK
;
A
#
# COMPACT_ATOMS: atom_id res chain seq x y z
N MET A 1 -8.09 -53.01 7.15
CA MET A 1 -8.23 -51.72 7.88
C MET A 1 -8.50 -50.65 6.84
N ALA A 2 -9.70 -50.07 6.82
CA ALA A 2 -10.01 -48.95 5.94
C ALA A 2 -9.13 -47.76 6.35
N ALA A 3 -8.43 -47.14 5.40
CA ALA A 3 -7.64 -45.94 5.65
C ALA A 3 -8.56 -44.86 6.23
N THR A 4 -8.30 -44.43 7.46
CA THR A 4 -9.04 -43.33 8.10
C THR A 4 -8.84 -42.07 7.28
N LYS A 5 -9.86 -41.65 6.53
CA LYS A 5 -9.84 -40.42 5.72
C LYS A 5 -9.47 -39.25 6.64
N THR A 6 -8.39 -38.55 6.33
CA THR A 6 -8.00 -37.33 7.05
C THR A 6 -9.03 -36.24 6.74
N LEU A 7 -9.71 -35.74 7.77
CA LEU A 7 -10.67 -34.66 7.62
C LEU A 7 -9.95 -33.37 7.23
N THR A 8 -10.54 -32.60 6.31
CA THR A 8 -10.05 -31.26 5.94
C THR A 8 -11.01 -30.20 6.43
N ILE A 9 -10.48 -29.22 7.16
CA ILE A 9 -11.23 -28.07 7.64
C ILE A 9 -10.67 -26.79 7.01
N ALA A 10 -11.55 -26.03 6.36
CA ALA A 10 -11.20 -24.73 5.81
C ALA A 10 -11.38 -23.63 6.87
N LEU A 11 -10.40 -22.75 7.00
CA LEU A 11 -10.52 -21.52 7.78
C LEU A 11 -10.88 -20.36 6.85
N LEU A 12 -12.07 -19.80 7.06
CA LEU A 12 -12.60 -18.64 6.36
C LEU A 12 -12.71 -17.47 7.33
N GLY A 13 -12.59 -16.23 6.87
CA GLY A 13 -12.84 -15.06 7.71
C GLY A 13 -12.40 -13.77 7.04
N ASN A 14 -12.92 -12.65 7.52
CA ASN A 14 -12.48 -11.33 7.05
C ASN A 14 -10.98 -11.14 7.36
N PRO A 15 -10.27 -10.28 6.61
CA PRO A 15 -8.96 -9.80 7.01
C PRO A 15 -8.98 -9.24 8.44
N ASN A 16 -7.86 -9.38 9.16
CA ASN A 16 -7.65 -8.84 10.51
C ASN A 16 -8.55 -9.40 11.65
N THR A 17 -9.35 -10.43 11.41
CA THR A 17 -10.18 -11.10 12.46
C THR A 17 -9.38 -12.01 13.40
N GLY A 18 -8.07 -12.12 13.18
CA GLY A 18 -7.21 -13.07 13.87
C GLY A 18 -7.22 -14.48 13.28
N LYS A 19 -7.71 -14.67 12.05
CA LYS A 19 -7.67 -15.95 11.31
C LYS A 19 -6.28 -16.60 11.29
N SER A 20 -5.23 -15.86 10.89
CA SER A 20 -3.86 -16.38 10.89
C SER A 20 -3.33 -16.69 12.30
N THR A 21 -3.77 -15.93 13.32
CA THR A 21 -3.45 -16.23 14.73
C THR A 21 -4.10 -17.54 15.17
N LEU A 22 -5.37 -17.77 14.79
CA LEU A 22 -6.11 -18.99 15.09
C LEU A 22 -5.52 -20.19 14.32
N PHE A 23 -5.15 -20.01 13.05
CA PHE A 23 -4.42 -21.01 12.26
C PHE A 23 -3.11 -21.43 12.93
N ASN A 24 -2.28 -20.46 13.34
CA ASN A 24 -1.01 -20.73 14.03
C ASN A 24 -1.23 -21.42 15.39
N ALA A 25 -2.28 -21.05 16.12
CA ALA A 25 -2.63 -21.71 17.37
C ALA A 25 -3.06 -23.18 17.17
N LEU A 26 -3.72 -23.48 16.05
CA LEU A 26 -4.16 -24.84 15.71
C LEU A 26 -3.01 -25.74 15.18
N THR A 27 -2.13 -25.19 14.34
CA THR A 27 -1.13 -25.98 13.59
C THR A 27 0.26 -25.94 14.22
N GLY A 28 0.55 -24.94 15.05
CA GLY A 28 1.86 -24.74 15.68
C GLY A 28 2.98 -24.62 14.64
N LEU A 29 4.01 -25.47 14.76
CA LEU A 29 5.15 -25.50 13.82
C LEU A 29 4.91 -26.37 12.58
N ARG A 30 3.75 -27.03 12.46
CA ARG A 30 3.47 -28.02 11.40
C ARG A 30 2.64 -27.40 10.27
N GLN A 31 3.19 -26.35 9.67
CA GLN A 31 2.59 -25.64 8.55
C GLN A 31 3.52 -25.67 7.33
N HIS A 32 2.92 -25.73 6.16
CA HIS A 32 3.57 -25.59 4.87
C HIS A 32 2.96 -24.39 4.16
N VAL A 33 3.80 -23.46 3.71
CA VAL A 33 3.39 -22.28 2.94
C VAL A 33 3.88 -22.46 1.51
N GLY A 34 2.95 -22.50 0.57
CA GLY A 34 3.22 -22.58 -0.86
C GLY A 34 2.34 -21.58 -1.62
N ASN A 35 2.10 -21.84 -2.89
CA ASN A 35 1.16 -21.07 -3.71
C ASN A 35 0.01 -21.96 -4.17
N TRP A 36 -1.16 -21.37 -4.38
CA TRP A 36 -2.28 -22.05 -5.03
C TRP A 36 -1.89 -22.45 -6.47
N PRO A 37 -2.29 -23.65 -6.96
CA PRO A 37 -1.89 -24.12 -8.29
C PRO A 37 -2.21 -23.10 -9.39
N GLY A 38 -1.18 -22.67 -10.13
CA GLY A 38 -1.31 -21.70 -11.23
C GLY A 38 -1.63 -20.26 -10.80
N LYS A 39 -1.58 -19.94 -9.50
CA LYS A 39 -1.93 -18.61 -8.96
C LYS A 39 -0.77 -18.06 -8.10
N THR A 40 -0.66 -16.73 -8.01
CA THR A 40 0.37 -16.04 -7.21
C THR A 40 -0.02 -15.82 -5.75
N VAL A 41 -1.17 -16.35 -5.34
CA VAL A 41 -1.70 -16.21 -3.97
C VAL A 41 -1.11 -17.31 -3.10
N GLU A 42 -0.63 -16.93 -1.92
CA GLU A 42 -0.07 -17.87 -0.94
C GLU A 42 -1.16 -18.84 -0.43
N LYS A 43 -0.77 -20.11 -0.29
CA LYS A 43 -1.57 -21.18 0.31
C LYS A 43 -0.87 -21.64 1.57
N ALA A 44 -1.51 -21.46 2.72
CA ALA A 44 -1.03 -22.00 4.00
C ALA A 44 -1.87 -23.21 4.40
N GLU A 45 -1.21 -24.33 4.63
CA GLU A 45 -1.85 -25.57 5.06
C GLU A 45 -1.04 -26.20 6.19
N GLY A 46 -1.72 -26.81 7.15
CA GLY A 46 -1.07 -27.42 8.31
C GLY A 46 -1.90 -28.54 8.89
N PHE A 47 -1.33 -29.23 9.88
CA PHE A 47 -1.98 -30.36 10.53
C PHE A 47 -2.18 -30.09 12.01
N ALA A 48 -3.43 -30.17 12.45
CA ALA A 48 -3.80 -30.14 13.86
C ALA A 48 -3.98 -31.57 14.38
N ARG A 49 -3.61 -31.81 15.65
CA ARG A 49 -3.93 -33.07 16.34
C ARG A 49 -5.00 -32.81 17.39
N LEU A 50 -6.08 -33.58 17.34
CA LEU A 50 -7.11 -33.61 18.35
C LEU A 50 -6.63 -34.37 19.59
N ARG A 51 -7.36 -34.21 20.71
CA ARG A 51 -7.07 -34.85 22.00
C ARG A 51 -7.16 -36.38 21.94
N ASP A 52 -7.96 -36.91 21.03
CA ASP A 52 -8.14 -38.35 20.76
C ASP A 52 -7.08 -38.95 19.82
N GLY A 53 -6.12 -38.13 19.36
CA GLY A 53 -5.03 -38.55 18.46
C GLY A 53 -5.36 -38.47 16.97
N GLN A 54 -6.60 -38.13 16.59
CA GLN A 54 -6.97 -37.91 15.19
C GLN A 54 -6.21 -36.70 14.63
N THR A 55 -5.68 -36.84 13.42
CA THR A 55 -5.01 -35.74 12.70
C THR A 55 -5.98 -35.14 11.70
N VAL A 56 -6.05 -33.81 11.68
CA VAL A 56 -6.95 -33.02 10.83
C VAL A 56 -6.12 -32.07 9.99
N ARG A 57 -6.41 -32.00 8.69
CA ARG A 57 -5.80 -31.05 7.77
C ARG A 57 -6.53 -29.71 7.87
N ILE A 58 -5.81 -28.65 8.18
CA ILE A 58 -6.33 -27.28 8.24
C ILE A 58 -5.80 -26.51 7.04
N VAL A 59 -6.69 -25.90 6.26
CA VAL A 59 -6.32 -25.07 5.12
C VAL A 59 -6.77 -23.64 5.41
N ASP A 60 -5.82 -22.71 5.40
CA ASP A 60 -6.10 -21.29 5.58
C ASP A 60 -6.49 -20.68 4.24
N LEU A 61 -7.75 -20.22 4.13
CA LEU A 61 -8.20 -19.51 2.94
C LEU A 61 -7.73 -18.05 2.98
N PRO A 62 -7.54 -17.39 1.83
CA PRO A 62 -7.32 -15.95 1.79
C PRO A 62 -8.39 -15.21 2.60
N GLY A 63 -8.01 -14.12 3.28
CA GLY A 63 -8.98 -13.30 4.01
C GLY A 63 -9.88 -12.55 3.03
N THR A 64 -11.18 -12.76 3.10
CA THR A 64 -12.17 -12.21 2.15
C THR A 64 -13.32 -11.54 2.90
N TYR A 65 -13.78 -10.38 2.44
CA TYR A 65 -14.96 -9.73 3.05
C TYR A 65 -16.28 -10.27 2.54
N ALA A 66 -16.26 -10.86 1.35
CA ALA A 66 -17.41 -11.43 0.69
C ALA A 66 -16.97 -12.56 -0.26
N LEU A 67 -17.93 -13.31 -0.76
CA LEU A 67 -17.73 -14.41 -1.69
C LEU A 67 -18.29 -14.06 -3.07
N HIS A 68 -18.02 -12.84 -3.56
CA HIS A 68 -18.44 -12.35 -4.89
C HIS A 68 -17.50 -12.76 -6.03
N ALA A 69 -16.35 -13.39 -5.71
CA ALA A 69 -15.40 -13.89 -6.70
C ALA A 69 -14.82 -12.80 -7.64
N GLU A 70 -14.80 -11.54 -7.19
CA GLU A 70 -14.26 -10.43 -7.99
C GLU A 70 -12.73 -10.42 -7.95
N SER A 71 -12.16 -10.69 -6.78
CA SER A 71 -10.71 -10.78 -6.57
C SER A 71 -10.17 -12.21 -6.75
N PRO A 72 -8.89 -12.38 -7.13
CA PRO A 72 -8.25 -13.70 -7.17
C PRO A 72 -8.36 -14.47 -5.85
N GLU A 73 -8.26 -13.77 -4.72
CA GLU A 73 -8.38 -14.31 -3.37
C GLU A 73 -9.79 -14.85 -3.10
N GLU A 74 -10.82 -14.08 -3.44
CA GLU A 74 -12.22 -14.51 -3.31
C GLU A 74 -12.54 -15.71 -4.19
N ARG A 75 -12.04 -15.73 -5.43
CA ARG A 75 -12.21 -16.88 -6.34
C ARG A 75 -11.63 -18.14 -5.74
N ILE A 76 -10.41 -18.06 -5.19
CA ILE A 76 -9.75 -19.20 -4.54
C ILE A 76 -10.57 -19.68 -3.34
N ALA A 77 -11.06 -18.77 -2.50
CA ALA A 77 -11.88 -19.13 -1.35
C ALA A 77 -13.16 -19.86 -1.79
N CYS A 78 -13.90 -19.32 -2.77
CA CYS A 78 -15.11 -19.95 -3.30
C CYS A 78 -14.84 -21.33 -3.93
N GLU A 79 -13.87 -21.42 -4.84
CA GLU A 79 -13.49 -22.67 -5.52
C GLU A 79 -13.12 -23.77 -4.52
N PHE A 80 -12.35 -23.42 -3.48
CA PHE A 80 -11.93 -24.39 -2.47
C PHE A 80 -13.09 -24.84 -1.59
N LEU A 81 -13.97 -23.92 -1.15
CA LEU A 81 -15.14 -24.25 -0.34
C LEU A 81 -16.10 -25.20 -1.08
N LEU A 82 -16.20 -25.06 -2.40
CA LEU A 82 -17.02 -25.92 -3.27
C LEU A 82 -16.33 -27.22 -3.69
N SER A 83 -15.06 -27.42 -3.33
CA SER A 83 -14.33 -28.66 -3.60
C SER A 83 -14.78 -29.80 -2.69
N ASP A 84 -14.67 -31.04 -3.19
CA ASP A 84 -14.96 -32.25 -2.40
C ASP A 84 -13.95 -32.51 -1.27
N GLU A 85 -12.87 -31.73 -1.22
CA GLU A 85 -11.85 -31.85 -0.19
C GLU A 85 -12.32 -31.34 1.18
N VAL A 86 -13.23 -30.35 1.26
CA VAL A 86 -13.56 -29.64 2.50
C VAL A 86 -14.66 -30.35 3.29
N ASP A 87 -14.37 -30.91 4.46
CA ASP A 87 -15.38 -31.62 5.26
C ASP A 87 -16.17 -30.69 6.21
N ALA A 88 -15.58 -29.57 6.66
CA ALA A 88 -16.25 -28.50 7.42
C ALA A 88 -15.51 -27.16 7.28
N VAL A 89 -16.18 -26.06 7.65
CA VAL A 89 -15.64 -24.70 7.58
C VAL A 89 -15.70 -24.04 8.94
N ILE A 90 -14.58 -23.49 9.40
CA ILE A 90 -14.54 -22.58 10.55
C ILE A 90 -14.50 -21.16 10.02
N VAL A 91 -15.54 -20.38 10.31
CA VAL A 91 -15.61 -18.96 9.97
C VAL A 91 -15.17 -18.13 11.17
N VAL A 92 -14.03 -17.47 11.07
CA VAL A 92 -13.45 -16.62 12.10
C VAL A 92 -14.07 -15.22 12.02
N VAL A 93 -14.75 -14.82 13.09
CA VAL A 93 -15.58 -13.61 13.19
C VAL A 93 -15.02 -12.72 14.29
N ASP A 94 -14.74 -11.45 14.00
CA ASP A 94 -14.36 -10.46 15.02
C ASP A 94 -15.57 -10.04 15.87
N ALA A 95 -15.52 -10.35 17.17
CA ALA A 95 -16.53 -10.00 18.16
C ALA A 95 -16.74 -8.48 18.33
N THR A 96 -15.71 -7.67 18.07
CA THR A 96 -15.80 -6.21 18.20
C THR A 96 -16.56 -5.55 17.06
N ASN A 97 -16.69 -6.21 15.91
CA ASN A 97 -17.42 -5.73 14.73
C ASN A 97 -18.30 -6.82 14.13
N LEU A 98 -19.24 -7.31 14.93
CA LEU A 98 -20.04 -8.49 14.61
C LEU A 98 -20.87 -8.31 13.32
N ALA A 99 -21.58 -7.19 13.16
CA ALA A 99 -22.46 -6.94 12.01
C ALA A 99 -21.71 -7.08 10.68
N ARG A 100 -20.50 -6.54 10.61
CA ARG A 100 -19.68 -6.61 9.39
C ARG A 100 -19.21 -8.03 9.08
N ASN A 101 -18.81 -8.77 10.10
CA ASN A 101 -18.30 -10.14 9.92
C ASN A 101 -19.43 -11.14 9.62
N LEU A 102 -20.63 -10.89 10.14
CA LEU A 102 -21.81 -11.71 9.85
C LEU A 102 -22.21 -11.67 8.38
N TYR A 103 -21.84 -10.63 7.62
CA TYR A 103 -22.07 -10.60 6.17
C TYR A 103 -21.44 -11.82 5.47
N LEU A 104 -20.17 -12.13 5.76
CA LEU A 104 -19.48 -13.30 5.22
C LEU A 104 -20.08 -14.62 5.74
N VAL A 105 -20.49 -14.65 7.02
CA VAL A 105 -21.14 -15.84 7.62
C VAL A 105 -22.44 -16.16 6.88
N LEU A 106 -23.29 -15.16 6.62
CA LEU A 106 -24.56 -15.35 5.92
C LEU A 106 -24.35 -15.86 4.49
N GLN A 107 -23.31 -15.38 3.80
CA GLN A 107 -22.95 -15.90 2.46
C GLN A 107 -22.43 -17.33 2.52
N ALA A 108 -21.58 -17.66 3.51
CA ALA A 108 -21.07 -19.01 3.69
C ALA A 108 -22.20 -20.01 4.00
N LEU A 109 -23.22 -19.61 4.76
CA LEU A 109 -24.40 -20.44 5.05
C LEU A 109 -25.25 -20.76 3.81
N GLU A 110 -25.14 -19.99 2.72
CA GLU A 110 -25.76 -20.33 1.43
C GLU A 110 -24.95 -21.37 0.64
N LEU A 111 -23.63 -21.49 0.91
CA LEU A 111 -22.72 -22.43 0.25
C LEU A 111 -22.70 -23.82 0.90
N THR A 112 -22.64 -23.90 2.22
CA THR A 112 -22.52 -25.16 2.94
C THR A 112 -23.16 -25.10 4.32
N ASP A 113 -23.75 -26.21 4.71
CA ASP A 113 -24.38 -26.33 6.02
C ASP A 113 -23.37 -26.65 7.14
N LYS A 114 -22.18 -27.12 6.78
CA LYS A 114 -21.16 -27.64 7.71
C LYS A 114 -20.24 -26.53 8.24
N ILE A 115 -20.82 -25.54 8.90
CA ILE A 115 -20.14 -24.34 9.39
C ILE A 115 -20.05 -24.32 10.92
N VAL A 116 -18.92 -23.83 11.43
CA VAL A 116 -18.72 -23.42 12.82
C VAL A 116 -18.22 -21.98 12.84
N VAL A 117 -18.83 -21.14 13.68
CA VAL A 117 -18.40 -19.75 13.86
C VAL A 117 -17.44 -19.68 15.04
N ALA A 118 -16.19 -19.30 14.79
CA ALA A 118 -15.22 -18.97 15.82
C ALA A 118 -15.28 -17.46 16.08
N LEU A 119 -15.98 -17.06 17.15
CA LEU A 119 -16.17 -15.67 17.53
C LEU A 119 -14.94 -15.18 18.31
N ASN A 120 -14.00 -14.60 17.59
CA ASN A 120 -12.68 -14.22 18.07
C ASN A 120 -12.61 -12.79 18.62
N LEU A 121 -11.52 -12.46 19.32
CA LEU A 121 -11.30 -11.15 19.96
C LEU A 121 -12.31 -10.84 21.08
N MET A 122 -12.76 -11.88 21.80
CA MET A 122 -13.69 -11.73 22.93
C MET A 122 -13.13 -10.89 24.08
N ASP A 123 -11.81 -10.86 24.27
CA ASP A 123 -11.17 -10.02 25.27
C ASP A 123 -11.19 -8.53 24.88
N GLU A 124 -10.98 -8.21 23.60
CA GLU A 124 -11.16 -6.85 23.07
C GLU A 124 -12.62 -6.41 23.10
N ALA A 125 -13.57 -7.30 22.77
CA ALA A 125 -15.00 -7.01 22.84
C ALA A 125 -15.44 -6.68 24.27
N ALA A 126 -15.00 -7.48 25.24
CA ALA A 126 -15.24 -7.22 26.66
C ALA A 126 -14.60 -5.90 27.12
N ALA A 127 -13.40 -5.58 26.65
CA ALA A 127 -12.73 -4.32 26.96
C ALA A 127 -13.47 -3.08 26.41
N LYS A 128 -14.17 -3.23 25.27
CA LYS A 128 -15.05 -2.22 24.66
C LYS A 128 -16.46 -2.19 25.27
N GLY A 129 -16.76 -3.04 26.25
CA GLY A 129 -18.11 -3.14 26.84
C GLY A 129 -19.15 -3.76 25.91
N VAL A 130 -18.71 -4.54 24.92
CA VAL A 130 -19.54 -5.28 23.98
C VAL A 130 -19.80 -6.67 24.56
N ASN A 131 -21.01 -6.91 25.06
CA ASN A 131 -21.44 -8.23 25.52
C ASN A 131 -22.26 -8.92 24.43
N ILE A 132 -21.91 -10.16 24.09
CA ILE A 132 -22.58 -10.93 23.04
C ILE A 132 -23.29 -12.13 23.65
N HIS A 133 -24.60 -12.23 23.40
CA HIS A 133 -25.43 -13.37 23.78
C HIS A 133 -25.17 -14.57 22.86
N LEU A 134 -24.18 -15.38 23.21
CA LEU A 134 -23.73 -16.54 22.41
C LEU A 134 -24.88 -17.49 22.04
N GLN A 135 -25.76 -17.81 22.99
CA GLN A 135 -26.86 -18.73 22.74
C GLN A 135 -27.84 -18.16 21.70
N ARG A 136 -28.20 -16.88 21.83
CA ARG A 136 -29.09 -16.20 20.87
C ARG A 136 -28.46 -16.14 19.48
N LEU A 137 -27.15 -15.89 19.39
CA LEU A 137 -26.43 -15.90 18.11
C LEU A 137 -26.43 -17.30 17.47
N ARG A 138 -26.22 -18.35 18.27
CA ARG A 138 -26.34 -19.74 17.81
C ARG A 138 -27.73 -20.05 17.27
N ASP A 139 -28.78 -19.65 17.98
CA ASP A 139 -30.16 -19.92 17.58
C ASP A 139 -30.55 -19.15 16.30
N MET A 140 -30.05 -17.91 16.13
CA MET A 140 -30.33 -17.10 14.95
C MET A 140 -29.57 -17.55 13.69
N LEU A 141 -28.37 -18.13 13.84
CA LEU A 141 -27.58 -18.65 12.72
C LEU A 141 -27.87 -20.13 12.42
N GLY A 142 -28.26 -20.91 13.43
CA GLY A 142 -28.52 -22.34 13.31
C GLY A 142 -27.25 -23.21 13.25
N VAL A 143 -26.10 -22.64 13.60
CA VAL A 143 -24.78 -23.29 13.61
C VAL A 143 -24.03 -23.07 14.93
N PRO A 144 -23.04 -23.90 15.29
CA PRO A 144 -22.24 -23.71 16.49
C PRO A 144 -21.49 -22.38 16.45
N VAL A 145 -21.49 -21.67 17.58
CA VAL A 145 -20.71 -20.47 17.81
C VAL A 145 -19.83 -20.72 19.03
N VAL A 146 -18.51 -20.63 18.85
CA VAL A 146 -17.51 -20.85 19.88
C VAL A 146 -16.79 -19.53 20.15
N PRO A 147 -16.82 -18.99 21.39
CA PRO A 147 -16.06 -17.80 21.74
C PRO A 147 -14.56 -18.14 21.81
N THR A 148 -13.70 -17.32 21.19
CA THR A 148 -12.26 -17.55 21.15
C THR A 148 -11.43 -16.30 21.47
N VAL A 149 -10.25 -16.52 22.05
CA VAL A 149 -9.17 -15.52 22.13
C VAL A 149 -7.90 -16.17 21.56
N ALA A 150 -7.75 -16.08 20.24
CA ALA A 150 -6.71 -16.82 19.51
C ALA A 150 -5.28 -16.53 20.02
N VAL A 151 -4.99 -15.29 20.45
CA VAL A 151 -3.67 -14.90 20.98
C VAL A 151 -3.33 -15.64 22.27
N ARG A 152 -4.34 -16.02 23.07
CA ARG A 152 -4.18 -16.73 24.34
C ARG A 152 -4.42 -18.25 24.21
N GLY A 153 -4.89 -18.71 23.05
CA GLY A 153 -5.27 -20.10 22.79
C GLY A 153 -6.61 -20.53 23.41
N GLU A 154 -7.38 -19.60 23.97
CA GLU A 154 -8.69 -19.88 24.59
C GLU A 154 -9.75 -20.13 23.51
N GLY A 155 -10.55 -21.19 23.62
CA GLY A 155 -11.63 -21.51 22.68
C GLY A 155 -11.19 -22.16 21.36
N VAL A 156 -9.88 -22.21 21.09
CA VAL A 156 -9.32 -22.67 19.81
C VAL A 156 -9.51 -24.18 19.62
N ALA A 157 -9.28 -24.96 20.67
CA ALA A 157 -9.48 -26.41 20.62
C ALA A 157 -10.97 -26.75 20.51
N GLU A 158 -11.83 -26.03 21.23
CA GLU A 158 -13.28 -26.20 21.20
C GLU A 158 -13.86 -25.90 19.81
N ALA A 159 -13.34 -24.89 19.11
CA ALA A 159 -13.76 -24.57 17.74
C ALA A 159 -13.38 -25.68 16.74
N LEU A 160 -12.20 -26.27 16.90
CA LEU A 160 -11.76 -27.40 16.08
C LEU A 160 -12.60 -28.66 16.35
N GLU A 161 -12.81 -28.99 17.62
CA GLU A 161 -13.63 -30.14 18.04
C GLU A 161 -15.07 -30.00 17.53
N ALA A 162 -15.66 -28.81 17.61
CA ALA A 162 -16.98 -28.53 17.06
C ALA A 162 -17.01 -28.73 15.53
N ALA A 163 -15.99 -28.27 14.79
CA ALA A 163 -15.94 -28.41 13.35
C ALA A 163 -15.79 -29.87 12.91
N VAL A 164 -15.01 -30.66 13.65
CA VAL A 164 -14.89 -32.12 13.43
C VAL A 164 -16.22 -32.82 13.71
N ALA A 165 -16.89 -32.49 14.81
CA ALA A 165 -18.21 -33.04 15.13
C ALA A 165 -19.28 -32.69 14.07
N VAL A 166 -19.21 -31.50 13.47
CA VAL A 166 -20.07 -31.10 12.34
C VAL A 166 -19.70 -31.85 11.06
N ALA A 167 -18.41 -32.01 10.77
CA ALA A 167 -17.92 -32.75 9.60
C ALA A 167 -18.45 -34.19 9.56
N GLU A 168 -18.42 -34.85 10.72
CA GLU A 168 -18.82 -36.25 10.92
C GLU A 168 -20.32 -36.41 11.21
N GLY A 169 -21.10 -35.32 11.27
CA GLY A 169 -22.54 -35.35 11.51
C GLY A 169 -22.95 -35.73 12.94
N ARG A 170 -22.02 -35.71 13.91
CA ARG A 170 -22.33 -35.93 15.33
C ARG A 170 -23.06 -34.74 15.94
N LEU A 171 -22.84 -33.55 15.38
CA LEU A 171 -23.51 -32.32 15.80
C LEU A 171 -24.49 -31.89 14.69
N PRO A 172 -25.82 -32.00 14.90
CA PRO A 172 -26.79 -31.61 13.90
C PRO A 172 -26.80 -30.09 13.74
N VAL A 173 -26.63 -29.64 12.50
CA VAL A 173 -26.69 -28.23 12.11
C VAL A 173 -27.98 -27.97 11.33
N ARG A 174 -28.61 -26.82 11.58
CA ARG A 174 -29.80 -26.37 10.84
C ARG A 174 -29.63 -24.90 10.45
N PRO A 175 -28.77 -24.61 9.45
CA PRO A 175 -28.47 -23.25 9.02
C PRO A 175 -29.73 -22.46 8.69
N VAL A 176 -29.83 -21.24 9.23
CA VAL A 176 -30.95 -20.36 8.94
C VAL A 176 -30.64 -19.54 7.68
N LYS A 177 -31.06 -20.03 6.52
CA LYS A 177 -30.87 -19.34 5.23
C LYS A 177 -31.54 -17.97 5.19
N THR A 178 -30.97 -17.07 4.40
CA THR A 178 -31.48 -15.70 4.26
C THR A 178 -32.70 -15.71 3.35
N ARG A 179 -33.77 -15.03 3.78
CA ARG A 179 -34.95 -14.78 2.94
C ARG A 179 -34.78 -13.42 2.28
N TYR A 180 -34.88 -13.40 0.96
CA TYR A 180 -34.76 -12.19 0.17
C TYR A 180 -36.14 -11.59 -0.14
N PRO A 181 -36.20 -10.33 -0.63
CA PRO A 181 -37.44 -9.75 -1.16
C PRO A 181 -38.07 -10.65 -2.24
N LEU A 182 -39.40 -10.56 -2.40
CA LEU A 182 -40.15 -11.42 -3.32
C LEU A 182 -39.62 -11.39 -4.75
N LEU A 183 -39.11 -10.24 -5.21
CA LEU A 183 -38.47 -10.08 -6.50
C LEU A 183 -37.31 -11.07 -6.69
N VAL A 184 -36.40 -11.12 -5.72
CA VAL A 184 -35.23 -12.00 -5.74
C VAL A 184 -35.65 -13.45 -5.54
N GLU A 185 -36.53 -13.75 -4.59
CA GLU A 185 -36.98 -15.14 -4.34
C GLU A 185 -37.72 -15.74 -5.55
N ASN A 186 -38.54 -14.97 -6.26
CA ASN A 186 -39.18 -15.42 -7.50
C ASN A 186 -38.15 -15.79 -8.57
N CYS A 187 -37.09 -14.97 -8.70
CA CYS A 187 -35.99 -15.27 -9.61
C CYS A 187 -35.20 -16.51 -9.19
N LEU A 188 -34.92 -16.68 -7.89
CA LEU A 188 -34.27 -17.88 -7.38
C LEU A 188 -35.10 -19.15 -7.64
N GLN A 189 -36.42 -19.09 -7.50
CA GLN A 189 -37.31 -20.21 -7.81
C GLN A 189 -37.28 -20.61 -9.29
N LYS A 190 -37.09 -19.65 -10.20
CA LYS A 190 -36.96 -19.94 -11.64
C LYS A 190 -35.57 -20.49 -12.00
N VAL A 191 -34.50 -19.91 -11.46
CA VAL A 191 -33.11 -20.20 -11.86
C VAL A 191 -32.55 -21.46 -11.18
N THR A 192 -32.84 -21.67 -9.89
CA THR A 192 -32.25 -22.78 -9.11
C THR A 192 -32.51 -24.17 -9.72
N PRO A 193 -33.74 -24.52 -10.12
CA PRO A 193 -34.02 -25.84 -10.71
C PRO A 193 -33.32 -26.07 -12.05
N LEU A 194 -33.08 -25.01 -12.83
CA LEU A 194 -32.32 -25.10 -14.08
C LEU A 194 -30.85 -25.38 -13.81
N LEU A 195 -30.25 -24.67 -12.83
CA LEU A 195 -28.88 -24.91 -12.43
C LEU A 195 -28.66 -26.33 -11.92
N GLU A 196 -29.60 -26.89 -11.14
CA GLU A 196 -29.51 -28.26 -10.64
C GLU A 196 -29.45 -29.34 -11.73
N GLN A 197 -29.82 -29.01 -12.97
CA GLN A 197 -29.69 -29.88 -14.14
C GLN A 197 -28.33 -29.74 -14.85
N VAL A 198 -27.65 -28.60 -14.65
CA VAL A 198 -26.39 -28.25 -15.34
C VAL A 198 -25.16 -28.54 -14.47
N VAL A 199 -25.30 -28.47 -13.14
CA VAL A 199 -24.20 -28.70 -12.19
C VAL A 199 -24.35 -30.00 -11.39
N ASP A 200 -23.21 -30.62 -11.10
CA ASP A 200 -23.11 -31.88 -10.35
C ASP A 200 -22.39 -31.70 -9.00
N GLY A 201 -22.50 -32.72 -8.14
CA GLY A 201 -21.78 -32.78 -6.86
C GLY A 201 -22.14 -31.64 -5.90
N ARG A 202 -21.13 -31.02 -5.28
CA ARG A 202 -21.34 -29.89 -4.35
C ARG A 202 -21.90 -28.63 -4.99
N TRP A 203 -21.64 -28.43 -6.28
CA TRP A 203 -22.22 -27.32 -7.02
C TRP A 203 -23.73 -27.45 -7.12
N ARG A 204 -24.24 -28.69 -7.23
CA ARG A 204 -25.68 -28.96 -7.19
C ARG A 204 -26.29 -28.63 -5.84
N THR A 205 -25.62 -28.96 -4.73
CA THR A 205 -26.11 -28.57 -3.39
C THR A 205 -26.02 -27.07 -3.13
N ALA A 206 -25.10 -26.38 -3.80
CA ALA A 206 -24.93 -24.93 -3.75
C ALA A 206 -25.67 -24.19 -4.89
N SER A 207 -26.63 -24.84 -5.56
CA SER A 207 -27.39 -24.29 -6.70
C SER A 207 -28.04 -22.95 -6.38
N ARG A 208 -28.63 -22.81 -5.18
CA ARG A 208 -29.23 -21.54 -4.70
C ARG A 208 -28.18 -20.43 -4.57
N TRP A 209 -26.99 -20.74 -4.05
CA TRP A 209 -25.91 -19.75 -3.95
C TRP A 209 -25.42 -19.34 -5.35
N LEU A 210 -25.25 -20.30 -6.26
CA LEU A 210 -24.87 -20.02 -7.64
C LEU A 210 -25.91 -19.14 -8.35
N ALA A 211 -27.20 -19.39 -8.12
CA ALA A 211 -28.28 -18.54 -8.63
C ALA A 211 -28.16 -17.10 -8.11
N LEU A 212 -27.90 -16.91 -6.81
CA LEU A 212 -27.66 -15.58 -6.24
C LEU A 212 -26.47 -14.86 -6.92
N ARG A 213 -25.35 -15.56 -7.17
CA ARG A 213 -24.18 -14.98 -7.85
C ARG A 213 -24.51 -14.50 -9.27
N LEU A 214 -25.31 -15.26 -10.00
CA LEU A 214 -25.70 -14.90 -11.37
C LEU A 214 -26.65 -13.72 -11.42
N LEU A 215 -27.53 -13.61 -10.43
CA LEU A 215 -28.44 -12.46 -10.26
C LEU A 215 -27.68 -11.19 -9.86
N GLU A 216 -26.61 -11.30 -9.06
CA GLU A 216 -25.68 -10.19 -8.78
C GLU A 216 -24.87 -9.78 -10.02
N GLY A 217 -24.72 -10.68 -10.99
CA GLY A 217 -24.09 -10.41 -12.27
C GLY A 217 -22.59 -10.63 -12.32
N ASP A 218 -22.13 -11.67 -11.62
CA ASP A 218 -20.80 -12.24 -11.80
C ASP A 218 -20.56 -12.59 -13.29
N GLU A 219 -19.75 -11.76 -13.96
CA GLU A 219 -19.43 -11.89 -15.39
C GLU A 219 -18.77 -13.24 -15.72
N LEU A 220 -18.02 -13.83 -14.78
CA LEU A 220 -17.34 -15.11 -15.00
C LEU A 220 -18.29 -16.28 -14.86
N ALA A 221 -19.19 -16.22 -13.87
CA ALA A 221 -20.24 -17.22 -13.75
C ALA A 221 -21.16 -17.20 -14.98
N LEU A 222 -21.48 -16.00 -15.49
CA LEU A 222 -22.23 -15.81 -16.74
C LEU A 222 -21.46 -16.34 -17.97
N ALA A 223 -20.16 -16.05 -18.09
CA ALA A 223 -19.32 -16.55 -19.18
C ALA A 223 -19.18 -18.09 -19.15
N TRP A 224 -19.12 -18.69 -17.96
CA TRP A 224 -19.08 -20.14 -17.79
C TRP A 224 -20.42 -20.80 -18.15
N LEU A 225 -21.55 -20.17 -17.82
CA LEU A 225 -22.89 -20.69 -18.12
C LEU A 225 -23.33 -20.51 -19.57
N SER A 226 -23.03 -19.38 -20.20
CA SER A 226 -23.37 -19.11 -21.60
C SER A 226 -22.77 -20.13 -22.57
N GLN A 227 -21.67 -20.78 -22.19
CA GLN A 227 -21.06 -21.89 -22.95
C GLN A 227 -21.80 -23.23 -22.79
N ARG A 228 -22.69 -23.36 -21.80
CA ARG A 228 -23.33 -24.63 -21.40
C ARG A 228 -24.84 -24.63 -21.58
N ASP A 229 -25.53 -23.52 -21.28
CA ASP A 229 -26.98 -23.44 -21.34
C ASP A 229 -27.49 -22.00 -21.55
N GLY A 230 -28.08 -21.74 -22.72
CA GLY A 230 -28.68 -20.45 -23.06
C GLY A 230 -30.02 -20.16 -22.37
N VAL A 231 -30.70 -21.18 -21.83
CA VAL A 231 -32.00 -21.01 -21.15
C VAL A 231 -31.83 -20.28 -19.83
N VAL A 232 -30.77 -20.60 -19.07
CA VAL A 232 -30.45 -19.90 -17.82
C VAL A 232 -30.18 -18.42 -18.07
N GLU A 233 -29.44 -18.10 -19.13
CA GLU A 233 -29.14 -16.72 -19.51
C GLU A 233 -30.40 -15.92 -19.89
N GLN A 234 -31.35 -16.54 -20.60
CA GLN A 234 -32.64 -15.93 -20.92
C GLN A 234 -33.42 -15.56 -19.65
N VAL A 235 -33.55 -16.49 -18.71
CA VAL A 235 -34.26 -16.28 -17.45
C VAL A 235 -33.58 -15.21 -16.58
N LEU A 236 -32.25 -15.16 -16.55
CA LEU A 236 -31.51 -14.11 -15.85
C LEU A 236 -31.78 -12.73 -16.46
N ASN A 237 -31.82 -12.63 -17.79
CA ASN A 237 -32.13 -11.38 -18.49
C ASN A 237 -33.58 -10.92 -18.27
N GLU A 238 -34.53 -11.86 -18.18
CA GLU A 238 -35.91 -11.56 -17.77
C GLU A 238 -35.97 -11.01 -16.35
N CYS A 239 -35.30 -11.68 -15.40
CA CYS A 239 -35.21 -11.24 -14.01
C CYS A 239 -34.60 -9.83 -13.85
N ARG A 240 -33.58 -9.51 -14.64
CA ARG A 240 -32.99 -8.16 -14.65
C ARG A 240 -33.97 -7.11 -15.18
N ARG A 241 -34.66 -7.41 -16.28
CA ARG A 241 -35.70 -6.51 -16.83
C ARG A 241 -36.85 -6.30 -15.86
N ASP A 242 -37.29 -7.34 -15.16
CA ASP A 242 -38.32 -7.23 -14.13
C ASP A 242 -37.85 -6.28 -13.01
N ALA A 243 -36.62 -6.41 -12.53
CA ALA A 243 -36.05 -5.53 -11.50
C ALA A 243 -35.92 -4.07 -11.96
N GLU A 244 -35.45 -3.84 -13.19
CA GLU A 244 -35.39 -2.51 -13.80
C GLU A 244 -36.79 -1.88 -13.91
N GLY A 245 -37.81 -2.68 -14.22
CA GLY A 245 -39.22 -2.26 -14.24
C GLY A 245 -39.75 -1.78 -12.87
N PHE A 246 -39.17 -2.26 -11.77
CA PHE A 246 -39.45 -1.79 -10.40
C PHE A 246 -38.52 -0.66 -9.94
N GLY A 247 -37.61 -0.18 -10.80
CA GLY A 247 -36.68 0.91 -10.49
C GLY A 247 -35.55 0.53 -9.52
N THR A 248 -35.20 -0.75 -9.45
CA THR A 248 -34.11 -1.26 -8.60
C THR A 248 -33.21 -2.20 -9.40
N SER A 249 -32.12 -2.66 -8.80
CA SER A 249 -31.22 -3.66 -9.39
C SER A 249 -31.07 -4.85 -8.43
N LEU A 250 -30.96 -6.06 -8.99
CA LEU A 250 -30.96 -7.31 -8.21
C LEU A 250 -29.74 -7.42 -7.29
N ASP A 251 -28.58 -6.99 -7.78
CA ASP A 251 -27.32 -6.90 -7.03
C ASP A 251 -27.47 -6.02 -5.78
N LEU A 252 -28.09 -4.85 -5.94
CA LEU A 252 -28.32 -3.91 -4.84
C LEU A 252 -29.26 -4.50 -3.78
N GLU A 253 -30.36 -5.12 -4.20
CA GLU A 253 -31.33 -5.74 -3.27
C GLU A 253 -30.73 -6.92 -2.50
N ILE A 254 -29.94 -7.77 -3.15
CA ILE A 254 -29.26 -8.91 -2.50
C ILE A 254 -28.25 -8.39 -1.46
N ALA A 255 -27.38 -7.44 -1.86
CA ALA A 255 -26.37 -6.87 -0.97
C ALA A 255 -27.02 -6.15 0.22
N ARG A 256 -28.06 -5.35 -0.03
CA ARG A 256 -28.83 -4.64 1.00
C ARG A 256 -29.47 -5.60 2.00
N THR A 257 -30.12 -6.66 1.52
CA THR A 257 -30.79 -7.64 2.39
C THR A 257 -29.81 -8.34 3.32
N LEU A 258 -28.66 -8.77 2.78
CA LEU A 258 -27.60 -9.40 3.58
C LEU A 258 -27.06 -8.44 4.64
N HIS A 259 -26.85 -7.17 4.29
CA HIS A 259 -26.38 -6.15 5.21
C HIS A 259 -27.38 -5.84 6.32
N GLU A 260 -28.66 -5.66 5.97
CA GLU A 260 -29.75 -5.43 6.92
C GLU A 260 -29.89 -6.61 7.90
N ARG A 261 -29.84 -7.84 7.39
CA ARG A 261 -29.93 -9.05 8.22
C ARG A 261 -28.74 -9.23 9.14
N ALA A 262 -27.51 -9.03 8.64
CA ALA A 262 -26.31 -9.11 9.46
C ALA A 262 -26.34 -8.07 10.60
N THR A 263 -26.79 -6.85 10.30
CA THR A 263 -26.97 -5.77 11.28
C THR A 263 -28.05 -6.12 12.30
N ALA A 264 -29.19 -6.64 11.86
CA ALA A 264 -30.29 -7.04 12.74
C ALA A 264 -29.90 -8.18 13.70
N ILE A 265 -29.15 -9.18 13.21
CA ILE A 265 -28.62 -10.25 14.07
C ILE A 265 -27.67 -9.65 15.10
N ALA A 266 -26.69 -8.85 14.66
CA ALA A 266 -25.72 -8.23 15.55
C ALA A 266 -26.39 -7.37 16.63
N SER A 267 -27.33 -6.50 16.27
CA SER A 267 -28.04 -5.65 17.24
C SER A 267 -28.92 -6.46 18.21
N ALA A 268 -29.44 -7.61 17.79
CA ALA A 268 -30.27 -8.47 18.63
C ALA A 268 -29.43 -9.27 19.65
N VAL A 269 -28.19 -9.60 19.32
CA VAL A 269 -27.32 -10.43 20.19
C VAL A 269 -26.32 -9.59 20.98
N THR A 270 -26.05 -8.36 20.56
CA THR A 270 -25.10 -7.48 21.22
C THR A 270 -25.83 -6.56 22.18
N GLU A 271 -25.53 -6.70 23.47
CA GLU A 271 -25.80 -5.66 24.45
C GLU A 271 -24.57 -4.76 24.52
N GLN A 272 -24.66 -3.61 23.87
CA GLN A 272 -23.79 -2.48 24.20
C GLN A 272 -24.34 -1.90 25.48
N THR A 273 -23.61 -1.98 26.60
CA THR A 273 -23.96 -1.23 27.81
C THR A 273 -23.57 0.24 27.61
N PRO A 274 -24.51 1.17 27.31
CA PRO A 274 -24.17 2.56 27.07
C PRO A 274 -24.32 3.39 28.35
N ARG A 275 -24.55 2.76 29.51
CA ARG A 275 -24.87 3.41 30.77
C ARG A 275 -24.03 2.83 31.91
N PRO A 276 -23.71 3.64 32.93
CA PRO A 276 -23.02 3.16 34.12
C PRO A 276 -23.78 1.96 34.70
N SER A 277 -23.17 0.78 34.61
CA SER A 277 -23.79 -0.47 35.05
C SER A 277 -23.19 -0.90 36.39
N LEU A 278 -24.06 -1.21 37.34
CA LEU A 278 -23.72 -1.83 38.61
C LEU A 278 -23.44 -3.32 38.35
N GLN A 279 -22.17 -3.72 38.39
CA GLN A 279 -21.76 -5.13 38.28
C GLN A 279 -21.40 -5.69 39.65
N LEU A 280 -21.91 -6.88 39.97
CA LEU A 280 -21.47 -7.65 41.14
C LEU A 280 -20.15 -8.33 40.80
N ARG A 281 -19.05 -7.81 41.35
CA ARG A 281 -17.73 -8.48 41.35
C ARG A 281 -17.35 -8.81 42.79
N PHE A 282 -17.07 -10.08 43.07
CA PHE A 282 -16.67 -10.55 44.40
C PHE A 282 -17.61 -10.12 45.55
N GLY A 283 -18.92 -10.23 45.33
CA GLY A 283 -19.93 -9.86 46.35
C GLY A 283 -20.07 -8.36 46.60
N ARG A 284 -19.41 -7.50 45.81
CA ARG A 284 -19.54 -6.04 45.88
C ARG A 284 -20.09 -5.47 44.58
N TRP A 285 -21.01 -4.52 44.73
CA TRP A 285 -21.53 -3.73 43.63
C TRP A 285 -20.49 -2.69 43.19
N VAL A 286 -20.02 -2.77 41.95
CA VAL A 286 -19.05 -1.86 41.35
C VAL A 286 -19.73 -1.08 40.22
N VAL A 287 -19.68 0.24 40.28
CA VAL A 287 -20.17 1.11 39.20
C VAL A 287 -19.11 1.16 38.10
N VAL A 288 -19.42 0.59 36.93
CA VAL A 288 -18.56 0.66 35.76
C VAL A 288 -19.00 1.86 34.92
N VAL A 289 -18.26 2.96 34.98
CA VAL A 289 -18.52 4.17 34.18
C VAL A 289 -17.87 4.01 32.80
N PRO A 290 -18.54 4.35 31.69
CA PRO A 290 -17.88 4.39 30.38
C PRO A 290 -16.71 5.37 30.46
N ARG A 291 -15.51 4.88 30.14
CA ARG A 291 -14.31 5.73 30.07
C ARG A 291 -14.41 6.61 28.83
N PHE A 292 -13.86 7.83 28.93
CA PHE A 292 -13.60 8.66 27.76
C PHE A 292 -12.78 7.84 26.76
N ASP A 293 -13.36 7.56 25.59
CA ASP A 293 -12.67 6.82 24.55
C ASP A 293 -11.77 7.79 23.78
N TRP A 294 -10.50 7.84 24.19
CA TRP A 294 -9.47 8.63 23.53
C TRP A 294 -9.36 8.31 22.04
N THR A 295 -9.74 7.11 21.60
CA THR A 295 -9.70 6.74 20.19
C THR A 295 -10.80 7.40 19.38
N GLU A 296 -12.02 7.49 19.92
CA GLU A 296 -13.14 8.16 19.27
C GLU A 296 -12.91 9.67 19.16
N TRP A 297 -12.34 10.29 20.20
CA TRP A 297 -11.97 11.70 20.14
C TRP A 297 -10.90 11.98 19.07
N LEU A 298 -9.87 11.13 19.02
CA LEU A 298 -8.78 11.28 18.05
C LEU A 298 -9.27 11.03 16.62
N ASP A 299 -10.18 10.07 16.42
CA ASP A 299 -10.83 9.82 15.13
C ASP A 299 -11.63 11.02 14.67
N ASN A 300 -12.50 11.55 15.53
CA ASN A 300 -13.28 12.75 15.22
C ASN A 300 -12.42 13.96 14.84
N LEU A 301 -11.24 14.09 15.46
CA LEU A 301 -10.29 15.16 15.13
C LEU A 301 -9.59 14.92 13.79
N LEU A 302 -9.05 13.71 13.58
CA LEU A 302 -8.28 13.37 12.38
C LEU A 302 -9.14 13.20 11.13
N THR A 303 -10.37 12.71 11.24
CA THR A 303 -11.29 12.52 10.12
C THR A 303 -12.22 13.72 9.91
N HIS A 304 -12.02 14.81 10.64
CA HIS A 304 -12.83 16.01 10.49
C HIS A 304 -12.68 16.59 9.07
N ARG A 305 -13.80 16.89 8.40
CA ARG A 305 -13.82 17.30 6.98
C ARG A 305 -12.92 18.52 6.65
N TRP A 306 -12.73 19.44 7.60
CA TRP A 306 -11.91 20.65 7.40
C TRP A 306 -10.58 20.62 8.16
N LEU A 307 -10.52 19.93 9.31
CA LEU A 307 -9.33 19.94 10.18
C LEU A 307 -8.41 18.75 9.89
N GLY A 308 -8.94 17.66 9.33
CA GLY A 308 -8.19 16.44 9.05
C GLY A 308 -7.03 16.65 8.09
N LEU A 309 -7.24 17.37 6.98
CA LEU A 309 -6.19 17.64 5.99
C LEU A 309 -5.10 18.61 6.53
N PRO A 310 -5.42 19.77 7.13
CA PRO A 310 -4.41 20.62 7.77
C PRO A 310 -3.62 19.89 8.86
N LEU A 311 -4.29 19.09 9.69
CA LEU A 311 -3.64 18.32 10.75
C LEU A 311 -2.71 17.24 10.20
N THR A 312 -3.13 16.57 9.12
CA THR A 312 -2.29 15.63 8.35
C THR A 312 -1.03 16.33 7.84
N LEU A 313 -1.19 17.50 7.19
CA LEU A 313 -0.06 18.27 6.65
C LEU A 313 0.86 18.75 7.77
N ALA A 314 0.32 19.17 8.91
CA ALA A 314 1.10 19.56 10.08
C ALA A 314 1.88 18.37 10.67
N LEU A 315 1.26 17.19 10.77
CA LEU A 315 1.90 15.97 11.26
C LEU A 315 3.05 15.53 10.35
N PHE A 316 2.84 15.49 9.04
CA PHE A 316 3.91 15.17 8.09
C PHE A 316 4.98 16.26 8.05
N GLY A 317 4.59 17.53 8.12
CA GLY A 317 5.52 18.66 8.24
C GLY A 317 6.42 18.54 9.46
N LEU A 318 5.86 18.14 10.61
CA LEU A 318 6.62 17.84 11.83
C LEU A 318 7.61 16.69 11.61
N ILE A 319 7.20 15.61 10.93
CA ILE A 319 8.10 14.48 10.61
C ILE A 319 9.25 14.91 9.72
N PHE A 320 8.99 15.69 8.65
CA PHE A 320 10.05 16.19 7.78
C PHE A 320 11.00 17.12 8.53
N TRP A 321 10.47 17.99 9.39
CA TRP A 321 11.25 18.89 10.22
C TRP A 321 12.15 18.14 11.21
N LEU A 322 11.59 17.17 11.95
CA LEU A 322 12.36 16.31 12.85
C LEU A 322 13.42 15.49 12.11
N THR A 323 13.09 15.00 10.91
CA THR A 323 14.01 14.27 10.05
C THR A 323 15.18 15.15 9.62
N ALA A 324 14.91 16.36 9.12
CA ALA A 324 15.94 17.28 8.65
C ALA A 324 16.88 17.71 9.79
N ILE A 325 16.32 18.15 10.93
CA ILE A 325 17.14 18.57 12.08
C ILE A 325 17.91 17.39 12.69
N GLY A 326 17.26 16.24 12.84
CA GLY A 326 17.87 15.05 13.40
C GLY A 326 18.99 14.49 12.53
N ALA A 327 18.89 14.64 11.21
CA ALA A 327 19.87 14.11 10.27
C ALA A 327 21.12 14.99 10.09
N ASN A 328 21.05 16.30 10.36
CA ASN A 328 22.14 17.23 10.09
C ASN A 328 23.48 16.81 10.75
N LYS A 329 23.46 16.52 12.06
CA LYS A 329 24.69 16.13 12.79
C LYS A 329 25.24 14.77 12.35
N PRO A 330 24.43 13.69 12.27
CA PRO A 330 24.91 12.41 11.76
C PRO A 330 25.46 12.48 10.32
N SER A 331 24.80 13.23 9.44
CA SER A 331 25.24 13.36 8.04
C SER A 331 26.58 14.06 7.96
N ALA A 332 26.77 15.17 8.67
CA ALA A 332 28.06 15.87 8.74
C ALA A 332 29.18 14.99 9.32
N TRP A 333 28.89 14.15 10.32
CA TRP A 333 29.87 13.20 10.86
C TRP A 333 30.28 12.14 9.83
N LEU A 334 29.30 11.58 9.09
CA LEU A 334 29.58 10.62 8.02
C LEU A 334 30.35 11.27 6.86
N GLU A 335 30.02 12.50 6.47
CA GLU A 335 30.74 13.27 5.44
C GLU A 335 32.20 13.50 5.84
N GLY A 336 32.46 13.83 7.11
CA GLY A 336 33.82 13.95 7.64
C GLY A 336 34.59 12.62 7.57
N GLY A 337 33.93 11.51 7.92
CA GLY A 337 34.51 10.17 7.80
C GLY A 337 34.83 9.77 6.35
N VAL A 338 33.92 10.06 5.41
CA VAL A 338 34.14 9.84 3.97
C VAL A 338 35.29 10.69 3.45
N SER A 339 35.35 11.97 3.84
CA SER A 339 36.41 12.89 3.44
C SER A 339 37.79 12.40 3.91
N TRP A 340 37.86 11.91 5.16
CA TRP A 340 39.06 11.29 5.71
C TRP A 340 39.46 10.03 4.92
N LEU A 341 38.51 9.13 4.64
CA LEU A 341 38.74 7.92 3.84
C LEU A 341 39.26 8.25 2.43
N VAL A 342 38.66 9.24 1.76
CA VAL A 342 39.08 9.70 0.43
C VAL A 342 40.49 10.29 0.48
N ALA A 343 40.82 11.10 1.49
CA ALA A 343 42.16 11.65 1.66
C ALA A 343 43.22 10.54 1.82
N GLN A 344 42.92 9.53 2.64
CA GLN A 344 43.81 8.38 2.80
C GLN A 344 43.92 7.56 1.52
N ALA A 345 42.80 7.27 0.85
CA ALA A 345 42.82 6.57 -0.44
C ALA A 345 43.65 7.32 -1.49
N ARG A 346 43.60 8.66 -1.52
CA ARG A 346 44.46 9.48 -2.40
C ARG A 346 45.94 9.35 -2.05
N HIS A 347 46.28 9.31 -0.76
CA HIS A 347 47.67 9.14 -0.30
C HIS A 347 48.22 7.76 -0.70
N TRP A 348 47.47 6.69 -0.41
CA TRP A 348 47.82 5.32 -0.80
C TRP A 348 47.92 5.16 -2.32
N ALA A 349 46.97 5.72 -3.08
CA ALA A 349 46.99 5.68 -4.54
C ALA A 349 48.26 6.31 -5.13
N ASN A 350 48.71 7.43 -4.56
CA ASN A 350 49.95 8.08 -4.95
C ASN A 350 51.18 7.25 -4.57
N ALA A 351 51.19 6.65 -3.36
CA ALA A 351 52.30 5.82 -2.88
C ALA A 351 52.51 4.56 -3.74
N VAL A 352 51.42 3.97 -4.24
CA VAL A 352 51.46 2.80 -5.14
C VAL A 352 51.76 3.19 -6.59
N GLY A 353 51.75 4.49 -6.92
CA GLY A 353 51.98 4.97 -8.29
C GLY A 353 50.81 4.68 -9.24
N LEU A 354 49.57 4.66 -8.74
CA LEU A 354 48.39 4.51 -9.60
C LEU A 354 48.35 5.63 -10.64
N SER A 355 48.04 5.26 -11.89
CA SER A 355 47.85 6.22 -12.97
C SER A 355 46.74 7.23 -12.64
N TRP A 356 46.84 8.44 -13.19
CA TRP A 356 45.90 9.54 -12.89
C TRP A 356 44.43 9.15 -13.13
N TRP A 357 44.15 8.38 -14.20
CA TRP A 357 42.80 7.95 -14.55
C TRP A 357 42.26 6.87 -13.62
N LEU A 358 43.12 5.93 -13.20
CA LEU A 358 42.71 4.84 -12.31
C LEU A 358 42.45 5.37 -10.90
N LYS A 359 43.33 6.24 -10.40
CA LYS A 359 43.12 6.98 -9.15
C LYS A 359 41.84 7.82 -9.21
N GLY A 360 41.67 8.58 -10.29
CA GLY A 360 40.53 9.47 -10.45
C GLY A 360 39.20 8.74 -10.54
N VAL A 361 39.09 7.67 -11.33
CA VAL A 361 37.86 6.86 -11.41
C VAL A 361 37.54 6.21 -10.07
N LEU A 362 38.50 5.53 -9.43
CA LEU A 362 38.23 4.74 -8.22
C LEU A 362 38.03 5.61 -6.98
N VAL A 363 38.87 6.63 -6.80
CA VAL A 363 38.88 7.45 -5.58
C VAL A 363 37.97 8.67 -5.74
N ASP A 364 38.17 9.48 -6.78
CA ASP A 364 37.43 10.74 -6.95
C ASP A 364 36.05 10.53 -7.60
N GLY A 365 35.89 9.48 -8.40
CA GLY A 365 34.61 9.05 -8.95
C GLY A 365 33.83 8.17 -7.97
N VAL A 366 34.24 6.92 -7.81
CA VAL A 366 33.47 5.91 -7.06
C VAL A 366 33.49 6.17 -5.56
N LEU A 367 34.64 6.22 -4.91
CA LEU A 367 34.70 6.32 -3.44
C LEU A 367 34.07 7.62 -2.92
N LEU A 368 34.42 8.76 -3.52
CA LEU A 368 33.84 10.06 -3.16
C LEU A 368 32.34 10.15 -3.51
N GLY A 369 31.94 9.69 -4.70
CA GLY A 369 30.56 9.73 -5.15
C GLY A 369 29.65 8.83 -4.29
N VAL A 370 30.01 7.56 -4.11
CA VAL A 370 29.25 6.61 -3.29
C VAL A 370 29.27 7.00 -1.81
N GLY A 371 30.41 7.47 -1.30
CA GLY A 371 30.55 7.95 0.07
C GLY A 371 29.64 9.13 0.37
N SER A 372 29.58 10.13 -0.51
CA SER A 372 28.69 11.29 -0.33
C SER A 372 27.21 10.91 -0.38
N VAL A 373 26.81 10.01 -1.30
CA VAL A 373 25.44 9.47 -1.35
C VAL A 373 25.09 8.75 -0.04
N PHE A 374 26.01 7.96 0.51
CA PHE A 374 25.80 7.29 1.79
C PHE A 374 25.66 8.27 2.95
N ALA A 375 26.58 9.24 3.05
CA ALA A 375 26.63 10.18 4.15
C ALA A 375 25.39 11.08 4.22
N VAL A 376 24.90 11.55 3.07
CA VAL A 376 23.74 12.46 2.98
C VAL A 376 22.41 11.70 3.08
N MET A 377 22.26 10.55 2.41
CA MET A 377 20.96 9.88 2.31
C MET A 377 20.62 9.02 3.54
N PHE A 378 21.60 8.34 4.15
CA PHE A 378 21.32 7.29 5.12
C PHE A 378 20.67 7.80 6.42
N PRO A 379 21.20 8.85 7.09
CA PRO A 379 20.60 9.35 8.34
C PRO A 379 19.17 9.88 8.22
N PRO A 380 18.83 10.77 7.26
CA PRO A 380 17.46 11.27 7.17
C PRO A 380 16.49 10.16 6.73
N MET A 381 16.93 9.21 5.88
CA MET A 381 16.12 8.06 5.51
C MET A 381 15.77 7.18 6.73
N LEU A 382 16.76 6.90 7.59
CA LEU A 382 16.58 6.11 8.79
C LEU A 382 15.58 6.75 9.76
N ILE A 383 15.74 8.05 10.03
CA ILE A 383 14.86 8.80 10.94
C ILE A 383 13.44 8.85 10.37
N PHE A 384 13.29 9.17 9.09
CA PHE A 384 11.98 9.22 8.43
C PHE A 384 11.24 7.88 8.56
N TYR A 385 11.90 6.75 8.25
CA TYR A 385 11.22 5.46 8.31
C TYR A 385 10.88 5.01 9.73
N LEU A 386 11.71 5.34 10.73
CA LEU A 386 11.37 5.05 12.12
C LEU A 386 10.13 5.85 12.55
N LEU A 387 10.06 7.15 12.23
CA LEU A 387 8.91 7.99 12.54
C LEU A 387 7.65 7.56 11.76
N TYR A 388 7.79 7.24 10.47
CA TYR A 388 6.70 6.75 9.64
C TYR A 388 6.16 5.40 10.13
N ALA A 389 7.04 4.46 10.48
CA ALA A 389 6.64 3.16 11.00
C ALA A 389 5.91 3.29 12.35
N VAL A 390 6.27 4.29 13.18
CA VAL A 390 5.50 4.62 14.38
C VAL A 390 4.08 5.06 14.01
N LEU A 391 3.90 5.96 13.03
CA LEU A 391 2.56 6.37 12.57
C LEU A 391 1.74 5.21 11.99
N GLU A 392 2.41 4.32 11.25
CA GLU A 392 1.83 3.14 10.63
C GLU A 392 1.31 2.16 11.71
N ASP A 393 2.16 1.80 12.68
CA ASP A 393 1.81 0.91 13.80
C ASP A 393 0.72 1.50 14.70
N PHE A 394 0.70 2.83 14.90
CA PHE A 394 -0.37 3.50 15.64
C PHE A 394 -1.72 3.47 14.91
N GLY A 395 -1.73 3.27 13.59
CA GLY A 395 -2.96 3.29 12.78
C GLY A 395 -3.39 4.69 12.32
N LEU A 396 -2.49 5.69 12.35
CA LEU A 396 -2.78 7.04 11.87
C LEU A 396 -2.83 7.10 10.33
N VAL A 397 -1.98 6.32 9.67
CA VAL A 397 -1.82 6.29 8.21
C VAL A 397 -3.13 5.97 7.46
N PRO A 398 -3.93 4.94 7.84
CA PRO A 398 -5.24 4.68 7.22
C PRO A 398 -6.25 5.82 7.35
N ARG A 399 -6.27 6.55 8.48
CA ARG A 399 -7.18 7.69 8.70
C ARG A 399 -6.82 8.87 7.81
N ILE A 400 -5.53 9.05 7.58
CA ILE A 400 -5.04 10.04 6.64
C ILE A 400 -5.46 9.67 5.20
N ALA A 401 -5.37 8.40 4.82
CA ALA A 401 -5.85 7.94 3.51
C ALA A 401 -7.35 8.19 3.33
N PHE A 402 -8.15 8.01 4.38
CA PHE A 402 -9.59 8.32 4.37
C PHE A 402 -9.87 9.79 4.00
N ASN A 403 -9.11 10.74 4.55
CA ASN A 403 -9.30 12.17 4.27
C ASN A 403 -9.06 12.54 2.80
N LEU A 404 -8.17 11.80 2.12
CA LEU A 404 -7.79 12.05 0.74
C LEU A 404 -8.53 11.15 -0.26
N ASP A 405 -9.32 10.20 0.21
CA ASP A 405 -10.01 9.21 -0.62
C ASP A 405 -10.95 9.89 -1.64
N LYS A 406 -11.77 10.86 -1.20
CA LYS A 406 -12.65 11.63 -2.10
C LYS A 406 -11.89 12.38 -3.19
N VAL A 407 -10.67 12.85 -2.91
CA VAL A 407 -9.84 13.55 -3.90
C VAL A 407 -9.26 12.54 -4.90
N MET A 408 -8.81 11.38 -4.41
CA MET A 408 -8.28 10.31 -5.26
C MET A 408 -9.34 9.68 -6.16
N GLN A 409 -10.57 9.49 -5.68
CA GLN A 409 -11.68 8.97 -6.48
C GLN A 409 -12.00 9.88 -7.67
N LYS A 410 -11.94 11.21 -7.49
CA LYS A 410 -12.17 12.16 -8.59
C LYS A 410 -11.15 12.06 -9.72
N VAL A 411 -9.94 11.59 -9.44
CA VAL A 411 -8.89 11.40 -10.45
C VAL A 411 -8.83 9.96 -10.98
N GLY A 412 -9.83 9.13 -10.67
CA GLY A 412 -9.91 7.74 -11.11
C GLY A 412 -8.95 6.80 -10.36
N SER A 413 -8.67 7.11 -9.09
CA SER A 413 -7.81 6.34 -8.19
C SER A 413 -8.55 6.06 -6.86
N GLN A 414 -7.90 5.41 -5.90
CA GLN A 414 -8.46 5.13 -4.56
C GLN A 414 -7.60 5.72 -3.44
N GLY A 415 -8.16 5.91 -2.24
CA GLY A 415 -7.46 6.47 -1.08
C GLY A 415 -6.19 5.72 -0.65
N LYS A 416 -6.12 4.39 -0.89
CA LYS A 416 -4.88 3.60 -0.67
C LYS A 416 -3.69 4.11 -1.50
N HIS A 417 -3.91 4.79 -2.63
CA HIS A 417 -2.82 5.42 -3.40
C HIS A 417 -2.13 6.55 -2.61
N CYS A 418 -2.84 7.26 -1.72
CA CYS A 418 -2.21 8.26 -0.86
C CYS A 418 -1.13 7.66 0.05
N LEU A 419 -1.29 6.41 0.45
CA LEU A 419 -0.30 5.69 1.26
C LEU A 419 1.03 5.57 0.51
N SER A 420 0.98 5.18 -0.75
CA SER A 420 2.15 5.12 -1.62
C SER A 420 2.77 6.50 -1.82
N CYS A 421 1.97 7.56 -2.00
CA CYS A 421 2.47 8.93 -2.13
C CYS A 421 3.24 9.38 -0.88
N MET A 422 2.69 9.11 0.32
CA MET A 422 3.33 9.48 1.61
C MET A 422 4.67 8.79 1.80
N VAL A 423 4.74 7.48 1.51
CA VAL A 423 5.99 6.73 1.58
C VAL A 423 6.99 7.24 0.52
N SER A 424 6.51 7.65 -0.66
CA SER A 424 7.35 8.16 -1.76
C SER A 424 8.09 9.44 -1.40
N TYR A 425 7.48 10.34 -0.62
CA TYR A 425 8.20 11.52 -0.09
C TYR A 425 9.41 11.15 0.80
N GLY A 426 9.39 9.99 1.43
CA GLY A 426 10.58 9.39 2.03
C GLY A 426 11.53 8.85 0.98
N CYS A 427 11.12 7.80 0.27
CA CYS A 427 11.83 7.29 -0.89
C CYS A 427 10.87 6.64 -1.88
N ASN A 428 11.08 6.95 -3.17
CA ASN A 428 10.26 6.41 -4.24
C ASN A 428 10.35 4.88 -4.36
N ILE A 429 11.43 4.25 -3.88
CA ILE A 429 11.59 2.78 -3.90
C ILE A 429 10.54 2.09 -3.02
N PRO A 430 10.51 2.28 -1.68
CA PRO A 430 9.45 1.74 -0.85
C PRO A 430 8.09 2.38 -1.15
N GLY A 431 8.05 3.60 -1.70
CA GLY A 431 6.82 4.20 -2.22
C GLY A 431 6.15 3.34 -3.30
N VAL A 432 6.93 2.85 -4.27
CA VAL A 432 6.46 1.91 -5.29
C VAL A 432 6.11 0.54 -4.68
N LEU A 433 6.89 0.03 -3.73
CA LEU A 433 6.57 -1.24 -3.05
C LEU A 433 5.28 -1.16 -2.22
N ALA A 434 4.97 0.00 -1.64
CA ALA A 434 3.75 0.23 -0.88
C ALA A 434 2.46 0.16 -1.74
N THR A 435 2.59 0.19 -3.07
CA THR A 435 1.44 0.00 -3.98
C THR A 435 0.83 -1.39 -3.90
N ARG A 436 1.52 -2.38 -3.30
CA ARG A 436 0.98 -3.74 -3.06
C ARG A 436 -0.28 -3.77 -2.19
N VAL A 437 -0.54 -2.70 -1.42
CA VAL A 437 -1.78 -2.56 -0.62
C VAL A 437 -3.01 -2.32 -1.51
N ILE A 438 -2.80 -1.88 -2.77
CA ILE A 438 -3.86 -1.63 -3.75
C ILE A 438 -4.20 -2.95 -4.45
N GLU A 439 -5.42 -3.45 -4.23
CA GLU A 439 -5.90 -4.70 -4.85
C GLU A 439 -6.15 -4.54 -6.36
N ASP A 440 -6.79 -3.43 -6.76
CA ASP A 440 -7.09 -3.16 -8.17
C ASP A 440 -5.78 -3.02 -8.98
N PRO A 441 -5.50 -3.93 -9.94
CA PRO A 441 -4.27 -3.91 -10.73
C PRO A 441 -4.09 -2.62 -11.56
N ARG A 442 -5.19 -2.03 -12.02
CA ARG A 442 -5.18 -0.80 -12.82
C ARG A 442 -4.77 0.39 -11.94
N VAL A 443 -5.44 0.55 -10.79
CA VAL A 443 -5.11 1.64 -9.85
C VAL A 443 -3.72 1.45 -9.25
N ARG A 444 -3.30 0.19 -9.03
CA ARG A 444 -1.94 -0.15 -8.60
C ARG A 444 -0.92 0.33 -9.63
N LEU A 445 -1.17 0.10 -10.91
CA LEU A 445 -0.29 0.56 -11.97
C LEU A 445 -0.23 2.08 -12.05
N ILE A 446 -1.37 2.79 -11.94
CA ILE A 446 -1.38 4.26 -11.84
C ILE A 446 -0.46 4.71 -10.71
N ALA A 447 -0.60 4.13 -9.52
CA ALA A 447 0.22 4.48 -8.36
C ALA A 447 1.72 4.21 -8.56
N ILE A 448 2.09 3.09 -9.22
CA ILE A 448 3.48 2.80 -9.58
C ILE A 448 4.06 3.88 -10.50
N LEU A 449 3.27 4.33 -11.48
CA LEU A 449 3.68 5.31 -12.50
C LEU A 449 3.78 6.73 -11.93
N THR A 450 2.91 7.11 -10.98
CA THR A 450 2.87 8.45 -10.37
C THR A 450 3.71 8.58 -9.10
N ALA A 451 4.17 7.48 -8.49
CA ALA A 451 4.92 7.50 -7.24
C ALA A 451 6.10 8.51 -7.24
N ALA A 452 6.87 8.55 -8.33
CA ALA A 452 8.06 9.41 -8.42
C ALA A 452 7.81 10.89 -8.73
N LEU A 453 6.55 11.29 -8.94
CA LEU A 453 6.17 12.71 -8.98
C LEU A 453 6.24 13.34 -7.57
N ASN A 454 6.28 12.52 -6.52
CA ASN A 454 6.56 12.98 -5.16
C ASN A 454 8.09 13.17 -4.99
N PRO A 455 8.57 14.33 -4.51
CA PRO A 455 9.98 14.52 -4.22
C PRO A 455 10.39 13.68 -3.01
N CYS A 456 11.27 12.70 -3.25
CA CYS A 456 11.85 11.87 -2.20
C CYS A 456 12.90 12.62 -1.36
N ASN A 457 13.35 12.01 -0.26
CA ASN A 457 14.37 12.56 0.63
C ASN A 457 15.64 13.01 -0.12
N GLY A 458 16.10 12.24 -1.11
CA GLY A 458 17.24 12.63 -1.94
C GLY A 458 17.06 13.91 -2.76
N ARG A 459 15.81 14.23 -3.12
CA ARG A 459 15.49 15.53 -3.72
C ARG A 459 15.45 16.62 -2.64
N TRP A 460 14.85 16.34 -1.49
CA TRP A 460 14.82 17.28 -0.35
C TRP A 460 16.21 17.71 0.11
N GLY A 461 17.19 16.79 0.10
CA GLY A 461 18.58 17.08 0.41
C GLY A 461 19.20 18.20 -0.44
N ASN A 462 18.73 18.39 -1.67
CA ASN A 462 19.15 19.50 -2.55
C ASN A 462 18.14 20.66 -2.58
N LEU A 463 16.84 20.37 -2.55
CA LEU A 463 15.78 21.40 -2.60
C LEU A 463 15.84 22.35 -1.40
N LEU A 464 16.10 21.83 -0.19
CA LEU A 464 16.17 22.64 1.02
C LEU A 464 17.35 23.63 1.02
N PRO A 465 18.63 23.20 0.87
CA PRO A 465 19.76 24.14 0.87
C PRO A 465 19.71 25.10 -0.32
N LEU A 466 19.31 24.66 -1.53
CA LEU A 466 19.17 25.56 -2.67
C LEU A 466 18.08 26.61 -2.45
N SER A 467 16.95 26.24 -1.86
CA SER A 467 15.88 27.21 -1.55
C SER A 467 16.34 28.22 -0.51
N LEU A 468 17.02 27.79 0.55
CA LEU A 468 17.57 28.66 1.59
C LEU A 468 18.60 29.65 1.03
N LEU A 469 19.50 29.17 0.18
CA LEU A 469 20.52 29.99 -0.47
C LEU A 469 19.93 31.04 -1.42
N LEU A 470 19.04 30.61 -2.32
CA LEU A 470 18.58 31.42 -3.45
C LEU A 470 17.43 32.37 -3.06
N PHE A 471 16.60 31.99 -2.07
CA PHE A 471 15.40 32.74 -1.68
C PHE A 471 15.43 33.25 -0.24
N GLY A 472 16.40 32.85 0.58
CA GLY A 472 16.58 33.33 1.95
C GLY A 472 15.32 33.17 2.81
N LYS A 473 14.78 34.29 3.31
CA LYS A 473 13.56 34.30 4.14
C LYS A 473 12.31 33.72 3.45
N TRP A 474 12.29 33.68 2.12
CA TRP A 474 11.16 33.14 1.34
C TRP A 474 11.27 31.63 1.09
N ALA A 475 12.37 30.98 1.48
CA ALA A 475 12.57 29.56 1.29
C ALA A 475 11.40 28.68 1.81
N PRO A 476 10.80 28.92 2.99
CA PRO A 476 9.66 28.12 3.45
C PRO A 476 8.46 28.18 2.50
N LEU A 477 8.18 29.35 1.92
CA LEU A 477 7.10 29.54 0.94
C LEU A 477 7.39 28.78 -0.35
N VAL A 478 8.65 28.82 -0.82
CA VAL A 478 9.10 28.07 -1.99
C VAL A 478 8.91 26.57 -1.78
N LEU A 479 9.31 26.03 -0.62
CA LEU A 479 9.17 24.59 -0.31
C LEU A 479 7.71 24.17 -0.24
N VAL A 480 6.83 24.99 0.35
CA VAL A 480 5.37 24.74 0.37
C VAL A 480 4.81 24.75 -1.06
N ALA A 481 5.23 25.70 -1.89
CA ALA A 481 4.83 25.75 -3.29
C ALA A 481 5.29 24.50 -4.07
N LEU A 482 6.52 24.01 -3.83
CA LEU A 482 7.02 22.78 -4.45
C LEU A 482 6.19 21.55 -4.05
N ILE A 483 5.79 21.43 -2.78
CA ILE A 483 4.90 20.33 -2.32
C ILE A 483 3.52 20.43 -2.98
N ALA A 484 2.96 21.64 -3.06
CA ALA A 484 1.67 21.85 -3.71
C ALA A 484 1.73 21.50 -5.20
N ILE A 485 2.80 21.89 -5.89
CA ILE A 485 3.06 21.56 -7.29
C ILE A 485 3.22 20.04 -7.47
N SER A 486 4.01 19.36 -6.62
CA SER A 486 4.20 17.91 -6.71
C SER A 486 2.91 17.14 -6.48
N PHE A 487 2.12 17.54 -5.48
CA PHE A 487 0.83 16.92 -5.21
C PHE A 487 -0.15 17.16 -6.37
N THR A 488 -0.17 18.36 -6.95
CA THR A 488 -0.98 18.68 -8.14
C THR A 488 -0.54 17.84 -9.34
N ALA A 489 0.77 17.64 -9.55
CA ALA A 489 1.30 16.79 -10.60
C ALA A 489 0.88 15.32 -10.42
N VAL A 490 0.87 14.80 -9.19
CA VAL A 490 0.35 13.46 -8.87
C VAL A 490 -1.14 13.33 -9.22
N LEU A 491 -1.96 14.31 -8.83
CA LEU A 491 -3.40 14.31 -9.14
C LEU A 491 -3.65 14.41 -10.65
N PHE A 492 -2.97 15.34 -11.32
CA PHE A 492 -3.04 15.50 -12.78
C PHE A 492 -2.59 14.24 -13.50
N GLY A 493 -1.47 13.65 -13.08
CA GLY A 493 -0.94 12.45 -13.69
C GLY A 493 -1.85 11.24 -13.49
N SER A 494 -2.43 11.10 -12.30
CA SER A 494 -3.41 10.03 -12.01
C SER A 494 -4.67 10.18 -12.87
N TRP A 495 -5.19 11.41 -12.98
CA TRP A 495 -6.33 11.74 -13.82
C TRP A 495 -6.04 11.46 -15.31
N LEU A 496 -4.89 11.90 -15.80
CA LEU A 496 -4.49 11.72 -17.19
C LEU A 496 -4.37 10.24 -17.54
N LEU A 497 -3.70 9.44 -16.71
CA LEU A 497 -3.55 8.00 -16.91
C LEU A 497 -4.90 7.27 -16.85
N SER A 498 -5.77 7.63 -15.90
CA SER A 498 -7.07 6.98 -15.71
C SER A 498 -8.05 7.24 -16.86
N HIS A 499 -7.89 8.34 -17.59
CA HIS A 499 -8.75 8.71 -18.73
C HIS A 499 -8.17 8.33 -20.10
N THR A 500 -6.86 8.07 -20.19
CA THR A 500 -6.18 7.77 -21.46
C THR A 500 -5.80 6.29 -21.61
N VAL A 501 -4.72 5.88 -20.93
CA VAL A 501 -4.07 4.57 -21.11
C VAL A 501 -4.74 3.48 -20.27
N LEU A 502 -5.27 3.83 -19.10
CA LEU A 502 -5.80 2.89 -18.12
C LEU A 502 -7.27 3.25 -17.85
N LYS A 503 -8.21 2.85 -18.72
CA LYS A 503 -9.65 3.15 -18.60
C LYS A 503 -10.41 2.10 -17.76
N GLY A 504 -11.54 2.50 -17.15
CA GLY A 504 -12.41 1.62 -16.34
C GLY A 504 -13.13 2.35 -15.19
N THR A 505 -14.04 1.68 -14.49
CA THR A 505 -14.68 2.17 -13.25
C THR A 505 -13.87 1.75 -12.01
N THR A 506 -13.88 2.56 -10.96
CA THR A 506 -13.28 2.21 -9.66
C THR A 506 -14.23 1.33 -8.89
N THR A 507 -13.76 0.20 -8.34
CA THR A 507 -14.56 -0.66 -7.47
C THR A 507 -14.98 0.07 -6.20
N LEU A 508 -16.16 -0.27 -5.67
CA LEU A 508 -16.72 0.35 -4.47
C LEU A 508 -15.86 0.00 -3.25
N PHE A 509 -15.14 0.99 -2.75
CA PHE A 509 -14.15 0.82 -1.70
C PHE A 509 -14.75 1.01 -0.30
N VAL A 510 -14.59 0.02 0.58
CA VAL A 510 -14.87 0.14 2.01
C VAL A 510 -13.56 0.09 2.79
N LEU A 511 -12.98 1.26 3.10
CA LEU A 511 -11.78 1.36 3.92
C LEU A 511 -12.09 0.95 5.37
N GLU A 512 -11.56 -0.18 5.84
CA GLU A 512 -11.53 -0.46 7.27
C GLU A 512 -10.51 0.45 7.95
N LEU A 513 -10.96 1.23 8.93
CA LEU A 513 -10.04 1.93 9.84
C LEU A 513 -9.59 0.92 10.90
N PRO A 514 -8.31 0.48 10.92
CA PRO A 514 -7.85 -0.44 11.95
C PRO A 514 -7.86 0.24 13.33
N PRO A 515 -8.01 -0.54 14.41
CA PRO A 515 -7.96 0.00 15.76
C PRO A 515 -6.58 0.60 16.05
N TYR A 516 -6.53 1.61 16.93
CA TYR A 516 -5.26 2.13 17.42
C TYR A 516 -4.50 1.06 18.18
N ARG A 517 -3.24 0.85 17.83
CA ARG A 517 -2.36 -0.12 18.49
C ARG A 517 -1.14 0.61 19.05
N LYS A 518 -0.57 0.08 20.14
CA LYS A 518 0.71 0.59 20.65
C LYS A 518 1.83 0.02 19.78
N PRO A 519 2.77 0.86 19.30
CA PRO A 519 3.86 0.41 18.47
C PRO A 519 4.80 -0.53 19.22
N SER A 520 5.31 -1.53 18.53
CA SER A 520 6.24 -2.49 19.13
C SER A 520 7.68 -2.11 18.82
N LEU A 521 8.39 -1.58 19.83
CA LEU A 521 9.76 -1.05 19.68
C LEU A 521 10.74 -2.04 19.03
N ARG A 522 10.60 -3.34 19.32
CA ARG A 522 11.46 -4.38 18.74
C ARG A 522 11.25 -4.56 17.24
N LYS A 523 9.99 -4.59 16.77
CA LYS A 523 9.69 -4.71 15.33
C LYS A 523 10.10 -3.44 14.59
N LEU A 524 9.88 -2.28 15.22
CA LEU A 524 10.32 -0.98 14.73
C LEU A 524 11.83 -0.93 14.48
N LEU A 525 12.65 -1.32 15.45
CA LEU A 525 14.11 -1.19 15.33
C LEU A 525 14.76 -2.25 14.45
N VAL A 526 14.30 -3.50 14.47
CA VAL A 526 14.96 -4.58 13.73
C VAL A 526 14.50 -4.61 12.27
N ASN A 527 13.18 -4.69 12.04
CA ASN A 527 12.66 -4.92 10.69
C ASN A 527 12.72 -3.64 9.85
N THR A 528 12.30 -2.50 10.40
CA THR A 528 12.29 -1.22 9.65
C THR A 528 13.69 -0.77 9.25
N VAL A 529 14.65 -0.85 10.17
CA VAL A 529 16.02 -0.40 9.90
C VAL A 529 16.69 -1.30 8.87
N TRP A 530 16.58 -2.62 9.04
CA TRP A 530 17.23 -3.56 8.14
C TRP A 530 16.57 -3.57 6.75
N GLU A 531 15.26 -3.76 6.68
CA GLU A 531 14.53 -3.94 5.43
C GLU A 531 14.30 -2.63 4.68
N ARG A 532 13.93 -1.55 5.37
CA ARG A 532 13.57 -0.28 4.71
C ARG A 532 14.76 0.65 4.52
N ALA A 533 15.69 0.72 5.48
CA ALA A 533 16.83 1.63 5.40
C ALA A 533 18.09 0.96 4.81
N VAL A 534 18.64 -0.07 5.47
CA VAL A 534 19.94 -0.66 5.09
C VAL A 534 19.90 -1.36 3.73
N GLN A 535 18.92 -2.23 3.48
CA GLN A 535 18.82 -2.94 2.19
C GLN A 535 18.57 -1.98 1.02
N THR A 536 17.73 -0.95 1.23
CA THR A 536 17.47 0.09 0.23
C THR A 536 18.73 0.87 -0.09
N GLN A 537 19.48 1.28 0.95
CA GLN A 537 20.74 2.00 0.80
C GLN A 537 21.76 1.17 0.03
N TYR A 538 21.98 -0.08 0.43
CA TYR A 538 22.96 -0.97 -0.18
C TYR A 538 22.72 -1.14 -1.69
N ARG A 539 21.47 -1.40 -2.09
CA ARG A 539 21.11 -1.58 -3.50
C ARG A 539 21.23 -0.28 -4.30
N ALA A 540 20.91 0.87 -3.69
CA ALA A 540 21.10 2.17 -4.32
C ALA A 540 22.59 2.46 -4.56
N LEU A 541 23.46 2.18 -3.58
CA LEU A 541 24.91 2.41 -3.70
C LEU A 541 25.55 1.51 -4.78
N LEU A 542 25.16 0.24 -4.85
CA LEU A 542 25.62 -0.68 -5.91
C LEU A 542 25.29 -0.15 -7.31
N ILE A 543 24.11 0.44 -7.48
CA ILE A 543 23.70 1.01 -8.76
C ILE A 543 24.39 2.35 -9.00
N ALA A 544 24.63 3.18 -7.99
CA ALA A 544 25.26 4.49 -8.15
C ALA A 544 26.76 4.41 -8.49
N ALA A 545 27.49 3.43 -7.97
CA ALA A 545 28.94 3.26 -8.16
C ALA A 545 29.42 3.33 -9.63
N PRO A 546 28.90 2.51 -10.57
CA PRO A 546 29.36 2.55 -11.97
C PRO A 546 29.06 3.87 -12.66
N PHE A 547 27.97 4.55 -12.29
CA PHE A 547 27.67 5.86 -12.87
C PHE A 547 28.60 6.94 -12.33
N CYS A 548 28.99 6.90 -11.05
CA CYS A 548 29.96 7.85 -10.51
C CYS A 548 31.33 7.72 -11.23
N ALA A 549 31.76 6.48 -11.50
CA ALA A 549 32.93 6.21 -12.35
C ALA A 549 32.77 6.81 -13.76
N LEU A 550 31.62 6.59 -14.39
CA LEU A 550 31.32 7.08 -15.73
C LEU A 550 31.30 8.61 -15.79
N ILE A 551 30.61 9.26 -14.86
CA ILE A 551 30.52 10.73 -14.78
C ILE A 551 31.91 11.35 -14.65
N TRP A 552 32.76 10.78 -13.80
CA TRP A 552 34.15 11.23 -13.68
C TRP A 552 34.91 11.09 -14.99
N LEU A 553 34.77 9.95 -15.68
CA LEU A 553 35.43 9.69 -16.96
C LEU A 553 34.98 10.69 -18.04
N LEU A 554 33.67 10.90 -18.21
CA LEU A 554 33.10 11.80 -19.21
C LEU A 554 33.49 13.26 -18.99
N SER A 555 33.68 13.66 -17.73
CA SER A 555 34.05 15.03 -17.35
C SER A 555 35.54 15.33 -17.54
N ASN A 556 36.37 14.29 -17.71
CA ASN A 556 37.82 14.42 -17.88
C ASN A 556 38.34 14.03 -19.28
N LEU A 557 37.47 13.53 -20.16
CA LEU A 557 37.83 13.16 -21.54
C LEU A 557 37.36 14.20 -22.57
N PRO A 558 38.19 14.54 -23.58
CA PRO A 558 39.59 14.11 -23.77
C PRO A 558 40.55 14.80 -22.79
N VAL A 559 41.61 14.09 -22.42
CA VAL A 559 42.58 14.49 -21.38
C VAL A 559 43.23 15.82 -21.74
N GLY A 560 43.28 16.76 -20.79
CA GLY A 560 43.93 18.06 -20.97
C GLY A 560 43.12 19.08 -21.79
N ALA A 561 41.92 18.73 -22.26
CA ALA A 561 41.04 19.67 -22.95
C ALA A 561 40.37 20.65 -21.98
N PRO A 562 40.06 21.89 -22.42
CA PRO A 562 39.19 22.80 -21.68
C PRO A 562 37.80 22.17 -21.50
N PHE A 563 37.07 22.56 -20.45
CA PHE A 563 35.82 21.89 -20.03
C PHE A 563 34.79 21.83 -21.16
N GLU A 564 34.68 22.88 -21.96
CA GLU A 564 33.73 23.03 -23.08
C GLU A 564 33.96 21.98 -24.17
N ARG A 565 35.19 21.46 -24.30
CA ARG A 565 35.55 20.42 -25.28
C ARG A 565 35.52 19.01 -24.71
N THR A 566 35.18 18.86 -23.43
CA THR A 566 34.97 17.54 -22.82
C THR A 566 33.67 16.91 -23.29
N VAL A 567 33.51 15.60 -23.08
CA VAL A 567 32.24 14.93 -23.39
C VAL A 567 31.09 15.55 -22.58
N THR A 568 31.33 15.88 -21.31
CA THR A 568 30.36 16.61 -20.48
C THR A 568 30.07 18.01 -21.02
N GLY A 569 31.08 18.77 -21.47
CA GLY A 569 30.88 20.10 -22.07
C GLY A 569 30.03 20.08 -23.35
N ASN A 570 30.27 19.11 -24.23
CA ASN A 570 29.45 18.90 -25.42
C ASN A 570 28.01 18.52 -25.07
N LEU A 571 27.82 17.70 -24.04
CA LEU A 571 26.51 17.31 -23.55
C LEU A 571 25.74 18.53 -22.98
N VAL A 572 26.43 19.40 -22.23
CA VAL A 572 25.89 20.68 -21.76
C VAL A 572 25.42 21.53 -22.94
N ALA A 573 26.27 21.73 -23.96
CA ALA A 573 25.90 22.51 -25.14
C ALA A 573 24.69 21.92 -25.91
N THR A 574 24.59 20.59 -25.96
CA THR A 574 23.48 19.90 -26.64
C THR A 574 22.17 20.07 -25.87
N LEU A 575 22.21 19.89 -24.54
CA LEU A 575 21.03 20.02 -23.69
C LEU A 575 20.59 21.48 -23.49
N ASP A 576 21.48 22.45 -23.70
CA ASP A 576 21.14 23.88 -23.61
C ASP A 576 20.01 24.28 -24.57
N VAL A 577 19.98 23.69 -25.76
CA VAL A 577 18.91 23.92 -26.75
C VAL A 577 17.56 23.43 -26.22
N ALA A 578 17.54 22.28 -25.52
CA ALA A 578 16.33 21.72 -24.93
C ALA A 578 15.92 22.44 -23.62
N GLY A 579 16.88 23.04 -22.90
CA GLY A 579 16.65 23.75 -21.65
C GLY A 579 16.03 25.13 -21.83
N LYS A 580 16.42 25.87 -22.88
CA LYS A 580 15.98 27.24 -23.14
C LYS A 580 14.45 27.44 -23.10
N PRO A 581 13.62 26.60 -23.76
CA PRO A 581 12.15 26.73 -23.68
C PRO A 581 11.57 26.55 -22.28
N LEU A 582 12.33 25.91 -21.39
CA LEU A 582 11.99 25.65 -20.00
C LEU A 582 12.59 26.69 -19.06
N GLY A 583 13.34 27.68 -19.53
CA GLY A 583 14.06 28.61 -18.67
C GLY A 583 15.23 27.98 -17.90
N LEU A 584 15.74 26.86 -18.39
CA LEU A 584 16.89 26.13 -17.85
C LEU A 584 18.08 26.22 -18.79
N ASP A 585 19.29 26.13 -18.27
CA ASP A 585 20.50 26.02 -19.09
C ASP A 585 20.94 24.56 -19.27
N GLY A 586 21.89 24.34 -20.19
CA GLY A 586 22.44 23.01 -20.45
C GLY A 586 23.11 22.37 -19.23
N SER A 587 23.70 23.18 -18.34
CA SER A 587 24.38 22.72 -17.12
C SER A 587 23.37 22.16 -16.11
N MET A 588 22.25 22.84 -15.88
CA MET A 588 21.14 22.40 -15.04
C MET A 588 20.57 21.05 -15.49
N LEU A 589 20.31 20.89 -16.80
CA LEU A 589 19.78 19.64 -17.34
C LEU A 589 20.81 18.50 -17.28
N THR A 590 22.07 18.79 -17.59
CA THR A 590 23.16 17.80 -17.49
C THR A 590 23.37 17.38 -16.04
N ALA A 591 23.26 18.30 -15.07
CA ALA A 591 23.35 17.97 -13.66
C ALA A 591 22.20 17.07 -13.19
N CYS A 592 20.97 17.29 -13.66
CA CYS A 592 19.85 16.39 -13.40
C CYS A 592 20.07 14.99 -14.00
N LEU A 593 20.66 14.93 -15.20
CA LEU A 593 21.01 13.66 -15.85
C LEU A 593 22.08 12.90 -15.05
N PHE A 594 23.11 13.60 -14.58
CA PHE A 594 24.17 13.02 -13.75
C PHE A 594 23.66 12.61 -12.36
N ALA A 595 22.59 13.24 -11.87
CA ALA A 595 21.87 12.85 -10.65
C ALA A 595 20.80 11.75 -10.85
N LEU A 596 20.74 11.09 -12.01
CA LEU A 596 19.90 9.90 -12.18
C LEU A 596 20.26 8.72 -11.27
N PRO A 597 21.53 8.39 -11.00
CA PRO A 597 21.88 7.24 -10.16
C PRO A 597 21.50 7.47 -8.69
N ALA A 598 21.80 8.66 -8.19
CA ALA A 598 21.47 9.14 -6.85
C ALA A 598 21.12 10.63 -6.95
N LYS A 599 20.08 11.07 -6.24
CA LYS A 599 19.58 12.45 -6.38
C LYS A 599 20.45 13.44 -5.60
N GLU A 600 21.05 12.97 -4.53
CA GLU A 600 21.88 13.70 -3.59
C GLU A 600 23.09 14.35 -4.26
N ILE A 601 23.63 13.72 -5.32
CA ILE A 601 24.80 14.24 -6.06
C ILE A 601 24.46 15.38 -7.04
N ALA A 602 23.22 15.88 -7.06
CA ALA A 602 22.83 16.97 -7.98
C ALA A 602 23.66 18.25 -7.78
N LEU A 603 23.91 18.66 -6.53
CA LEU A 603 24.73 19.84 -6.26
C LEU A 603 26.18 19.66 -6.72
N ALA A 604 26.78 18.49 -6.45
CA ALA A 604 28.11 18.15 -6.96
C ALA A 604 28.14 18.11 -8.50
N SER A 605 27.05 17.64 -9.13
CA SER A 605 26.90 17.61 -10.58
C SER A 605 26.75 19.01 -11.18
N LEU A 606 26.11 19.95 -10.49
CA LEU A 606 26.09 21.37 -10.89
C LEU A 606 27.51 21.95 -10.88
N ALA A 607 28.31 21.67 -9.84
CA ALA A 607 29.71 22.11 -9.78
C ALA A 607 30.54 21.58 -10.96
N ILE A 608 30.35 20.30 -11.32
CA ILE A 608 31.00 19.67 -12.48
C ILE A 608 30.57 20.35 -13.78
N THR A 609 29.27 20.54 -13.97
CA THR A 609 28.69 20.99 -15.24
C THR A 609 28.85 22.49 -15.52
N TYR A 610 29.17 23.29 -14.49
CA TYR A 610 29.64 24.67 -14.65
C TYR A 610 31.18 24.80 -14.74
N GLY A 611 31.91 23.67 -14.77
CA GLY A 611 33.38 23.68 -14.88
C GLY A 611 34.10 24.17 -13.62
N LEU A 612 33.42 24.27 -12.48
CA LEU A 612 33.93 24.89 -11.25
C LEU A 612 34.95 24.03 -10.50
N GLN A 613 35.01 22.72 -10.79
CA GLN A 613 35.97 21.80 -10.15
C GLN A 613 37.45 22.12 -10.43
N ARG A 614 37.75 22.90 -11.47
CA ARG A 614 39.13 23.28 -11.82
C ARG A 614 39.58 24.59 -11.15
N THR A 615 38.65 25.35 -10.59
CA THR A 615 38.87 26.74 -10.14
C THR A 615 38.53 26.98 -8.67
N LEU A 616 37.73 26.12 -8.04
CA LEU A 616 37.25 26.31 -6.68
C LEU A 616 37.59 25.09 -5.79
N ASP A 617 38.41 25.30 -4.77
CA ASP A 617 38.81 24.27 -3.78
C ASP A 617 37.73 24.03 -2.71
N GLU A 618 36.72 24.90 -2.59
CA GLU A 618 35.71 24.85 -1.53
C GLU A 618 34.26 24.67 -2.05
N PRO A 619 33.46 23.77 -1.44
CA PRO A 619 32.05 23.58 -1.79
C PRO A 619 31.17 24.83 -1.66
N ALA A 620 31.53 25.74 -0.72
CA ALA A 620 30.80 26.98 -0.47
C ALA A 620 30.81 27.92 -1.70
N ALA A 621 31.90 27.90 -2.47
CA ALA A 621 32.06 28.78 -3.61
C ALA A 621 31.14 28.41 -4.80
N VAL A 622 30.66 27.16 -4.88
CA VAL A 622 29.64 26.75 -5.87
C VAL A 622 28.31 27.44 -5.58
N LEU A 623 27.92 27.52 -4.31
CA LEU A 623 26.66 28.15 -3.90
C LEU A 623 26.68 29.67 -4.18
N ASP A 624 27.80 30.34 -3.91
CA ASP A 624 27.95 31.76 -4.22
C ASP A 624 27.92 32.03 -5.73
N PHE A 625 28.53 31.16 -6.54
CA PHE A 625 28.44 31.22 -8.00
C PHE A 625 26.98 31.13 -8.47
N LEU A 626 26.23 30.13 -7.99
CA LEU A 626 24.82 29.94 -8.36
C LEU A 626 23.98 31.15 -7.99
N ARG A 627 24.20 31.72 -6.79
CA ARG A 627 23.48 32.91 -6.34
C ARG A 627 23.76 34.14 -7.20
N ALA A 628 24.96 34.28 -7.74
CA ALA A 628 25.33 35.39 -8.61
C ALA A 628 24.79 35.23 -10.05
N HIS A 629 24.65 33.99 -10.55
CA HIS A 629 24.32 33.72 -11.96
C HIS A 629 22.86 33.34 -12.20
N TRP A 630 22.13 32.85 -11.19
CA TRP A 630 20.75 32.42 -11.36
C TRP A 630 19.77 33.54 -11.04
N SER A 631 18.88 33.84 -12.00
CA SER A 631 17.71 34.66 -11.70
C SER A 631 16.76 33.92 -10.74
N PRO A 632 15.97 34.62 -9.90
CA PRO A 632 14.98 33.97 -9.03
C PRO A 632 13.98 33.09 -9.80
N LEU A 633 13.61 33.49 -11.03
CA LEU A 633 12.74 32.70 -11.88
C LEU A 633 13.43 31.42 -12.37
N ALA A 634 14.67 31.51 -12.87
CA ALA A 634 15.43 30.34 -13.30
C ALA A 634 15.67 29.36 -12.14
N ALA A 635 16.03 29.90 -10.96
CA ALA A 635 16.16 29.13 -9.72
C ALA A 635 14.88 28.36 -9.37
N PHE A 636 13.72 29.05 -9.34
CA PHE A 636 12.46 28.40 -9.00
C PHE A 636 12.05 27.35 -10.04
N THR A 637 12.28 27.66 -11.32
CA THR A 637 11.99 26.77 -12.45
C THR A 637 12.85 25.50 -12.40
N PHE A 638 14.13 25.62 -12.04
CA PHE A 638 15.01 24.49 -11.79
C PHE A 638 14.51 23.64 -10.62
N LEU A 639 14.11 24.25 -9.49
CA LEU A 639 13.59 23.52 -8.34
C LEU A 639 12.31 22.74 -8.69
N VAL A 640 11.40 23.30 -9.49
CA VAL A 640 10.20 22.61 -9.98
C VAL A 640 10.57 21.42 -10.86
N PHE A 641 11.47 21.62 -11.83
CA PHE A 641 11.93 20.53 -12.69
C PHE A 641 12.58 19.41 -11.88
N TYR A 642 13.52 19.76 -11.00
CA TYR A 642 14.23 18.83 -10.14
C TYR A 642 13.30 18.10 -9.15
N ALA A 643 12.21 18.73 -8.71
CA ALA A 643 11.20 18.11 -7.85
C ALA A 643 10.38 17.04 -8.59
N LEU A 644 10.14 17.19 -9.90
CA LEU A 644 9.19 16.38 -10.67
C LEU A 644 9.82 15.40 -11.68
N TYR A 645 11.08 15.60 -12.08
CA TYR A 645 11.70 14.82 -13.16
C TYR A 645 11.86 13.32 -12.84
N LEU A 646 12.68 12.63 -13.63
CA LEU A 646 12.97 11.21 -13.49
C LEU A 646 13.43 10.82 -12.06
N PRO A 647 13.02 9.65 -11.54
CA PRO A 647 13.46 9.11 -10.26
C PRO A 647 14.91 8.62 -10.31
N CYS A 648 15.39 8.03 -9.21
CA CYS A 648 16.71 7.41 -9.22
C CYS A 648 16.69 6.11 -10.04
N ALA A 649 17.86 5.70 -10.55
CA ALA A 649 18.03 4.54 -11.42
C ALA A 649 17.41 3.26 -10.80
N TYR A 650 17.56 3.07 -9.49
CA TYR A 650 17.02 1.91 -8.80
C TYR A 650 15.47 1.92 -8.73
N THR A 651 14.82 3.08 -8.70
CA THR A 651 13.35 3.15 -8.77
C THR A 651 12.82 2.56 -10.06
N PHE A 652 13.49 2.75 -11.21
CA PHE A 652 13.07 2.13 -12.47
C PHE A 652 13.10 0.60 -12.40
N VAL A 653 14.13 0.03 -11.76
CA VAL A 653 14.22 -1.43 -11.56
C VAL A 653 13.05 -1.93 -10.72
N VAL A 654 12.68 -1.19 -9.68
CA VAL A 654 11.55 -1.55 -8.79
C VAL A 654 10.22 -1.38 -9.51
N GLN A 655 10.02 -0.30 -10.28
CA GLN A 655 8.84 -0.11 -11.12
C GLN A 655 8.69 -1.24 -12.15
N ALA A 656 9.77 -1.66 -12.80
CA ALA A 656 9.74 -2.77 -13.76
C ALA A 656 9.35 -4.09 -13.08
N LYS A 657 9.85 -4.35 -11.88
CA LYS A 657 9.52 -5.54 -11.09
C LYS A 657 8.06 -5.54 -10.63
N GLU A 658 7.58 -4.42 -10.07
CA GLU A 658 6.20 -4.32 -9.55
C GLU A 658 5.15 -4.26 -10.67
N ALA A 659 5.47 -3.66 -11.82
CA ALA A 659 4.59 -3.64 -12.99
C ALA A 659 4.72 -4.89 -13.88
N GLY A 660 5.64 -5.82 -13.54
CA GLY A 660 5.87 -7.08 -14.25
C GLY A 660 6.60 -6.98 -15.60
N HIS A 661 6.90 -5.77 -16.11
CA HIS A 661 7.57 -5.59 -17.40
C HIS A 661 8.32 -4.25 -17.51
N TRP A 662 9.52 -4.26 -18.12
CA TRP A 662 10.36 -3.07 -18.32
C TRP A 662 9.69 -1.96 -19.16
N LYS A 663 8.79 -2.32 -20.07
CA LYS A 663 7.97 -1.37 -20.84
C LYS A 663 7.29 -0.33 -19.94
N TRP A 664 6.79 -0.75 -18.76
CA TRP A 664 6.09 0.15 -17.85
C TRP A 664 7.04 1.07 -17.10
N ALA A 665 8.26 0.64 -16.80
CA ALA A 665 9.28 1.51 -16.21
C ALA A 665 9.78 2.57 -17.21
N VAL A 666 9.99 2.19 -18.48
CA VAL A 666 10.34 3.15 -19.54
C VAL A 666 9.20 4.13 -19.77
N PHE A 667 7.95 3.63 -19.83
CA PHE A 667 6.76 4.49 -19.92
C PHE A 667 6.66 5.42 -18.71
N ALA A 668 6.89 4.93 -17.48
CA ALA A 668 6.91 5.76 -16.27
C ALA A 668 7.90 6.91 -16.39
N GLY A 669 9.12 6.64 -16.86
CA GLY A 669 10.14 7.67 -17.06
C GLY A 669 9.73 8.70 -18.10
N ALA A 670 9.29 8.26 -19.28
CA ALA A 670 8.83 9.16 -20.33
C ALA A 670 7.63 10.02 -19.87
N PHE A 671 6.68 9.41 -19.16
CA PHE A 671 5.52 10.08 -18.60
C PHE A 671 5.90 11.13 -17.57
N GLN A 672 6.74 10.78 -16.59
CA GLN A 672 7.19 11.69 -15.54
C GLN A 672 8.00 12.85 -16.12
N LEU A 673 8.89 12.57 -17.08
CA LEU A 673 9.63 13.62 -17.78
C LEU A 673 8.69 14.56 -18.53
N SER A 674 7.66 14.04 -19.20
CA SER A 674 6.67 14.84 -19.90
C SER A 674 5.87 15.74 -18.94
N VAL A 675 5.45 15.20 -17.79
CA VAL A 675 4.77 15.99 -16.74
C VAL A 675 5.70 17.05 -16.16
N ALA A 676 6.96 16.72 -15.88
CA ALA A 676 7.94 17.68 -15.38
C ALA A 676 8.17 18.82 -16.37
N VAL A 677 8.40 18.50 -17.65
CA VAL A 677 8.56 19.49 -18.74
C VAL A 677 7.35 20.42 -18.83
N LEU A 678 6.13 19.86 -18.78
CA LEU A 678 4.89 20.63 -18.87
C LEU A 678 4.73 21.61 -17.69
N PHE A 679 4.92 21.13 -16.46
CA PHE A 679 4.81 21.98 -15.26
C PHE A 679 5.92 23.03 -15.20
N THR A 680 7.15 22.67 -15.54
CA THR A 680 8.29 23.59 -15.59
C THR A 680 8.09 24.67 -16.65
N ALA A 681 7.64 24.31 -17.86
CA ALA A 681 7.32 25.27 -18.91
C ALA A 681 6.20 26.23 -18.46
N ALA A 682 5.13 25.70 -17.86
CA ALA A 682 4.03 26.51 -17.37
C ALA A 682 4.50 27.54 -16.32
N VAL A 683 5.34 27.12 -15.37
CA VAL A 683 5.93 28.01 -14.35
C VAL A 683 6.81 29.07 -14.99
N HIS A 684 7.69 28.68 -15.92
CA HIS A 684 8.60 29.60 -16.59
C HIS A 684 7.84 30.69 -17.34
N TRP A 685 6.96 30.31 -18.27
CA TRP A 685 6.25 31.25 -19.13
C TRP A 685 5.26 32.12 -18.37
N SER A 686 4.59 31.58 -17.34
CA SER A 686 3.75 32.38 -16.44
C SER A 686 4.59 33.40 -15.67
N GLY A 687 5.78 33.01 -15.21
CA GLY A 687 6.72 33.92 -14.54
C GLY A 687 7.23 35.03 -15.46
N VAL A 688 7.59 34.70 -16.70
CA VAL A 688 7.99 35.69 -17.72
C VAL A 688 6.86 36.69 -17.97
N ALA A 689 5.63 36.21 -18.16
CA ALA A 689 4.47 37.06 -18.40
C ALA A 689 4.17 37.98 -17.20
N LEU A 690 4.25 37.45 -15.98
CA LEU A 690 4.09 38.25 -14.75
C LEU A 690 5.16 39.34 -14.64
N ILE A 691 6.44 39.01 -14.84
CA ILE A 691 7.53 39.98 -14.79
C ILE A 691 7.35 41.07 -15.85
N ALA A 692 6.86 40.70 -17.04
CA ALA A 692 6.57 41.65 -18.11
C ALA A 692 5.36 42.56 -17.79
N ALA A 693 4.36 42.08 -17.05
CA ALA A 693 3.19 42.87 -16.68
C ALA A 693 3.44 43.86 -15.52
N PHE A 694 4.46 43.60 -14.69
CA PHE A 694 4.86 44.47 -13.57
C PHE A 694 6.00 45.44 -13.92
N LYS A 695 6.58 45.33 -15.11
CA LYS A 695 7.51 46.31 -15.70
C LYS A 695 6.74 47.24 -16.62
#